data_AF-G3PJF2-F1
#
_entry.id   AF-G3PJF2-F1
#
_cell.length_a   1.000
_cell.length_b   1.000
_cell.length_c   1.000
_cell.angle_alpha   90.00
_cell.angle_beta   90.00
_cell.angle_gamma   90.00
#
_symmetry.space_group_name_H-M   'P 1'
#
loop_
_entity.id
_entity.type
_entity.pdbx_description
1 polymer ?
#
loop_
_entity_poly.entity_id
_entity_poly.type
_entity_poly.pdbx_seq_one_letter_code
_entity_poly.pdbx_strand_id
1 'polypeptide(L)'
;MDDVSLLVRPLLLLFLLLFVLSSLPSGSAMLCPKRCTCQNLLPSYTVLCAKTGLLFVPPNIDRQTAELRLMDNFITTLRHRDFANMSSLIHLTLSRNTISQIRPYAFADLQDLHALHLDANRLTSLDDSHFQGLVNLRHLILANNQLHSISEGAFQDFLETLEDLDLSYNNMVDIPWDTISLLVSVNTLSLDHNLIESVPEGIFSNLHKLARLDMTSNKLKKIPPDPLFLRIPVYAKMKGSPLTALVLSFGGNPLHCNCELVWLRRLTREDDLETCASPKELAGKYFWTIKEDEFVCEPPMITRHTSKMFVMEGQEVSLRCKSIGDPEPSTHWVSPDGKLIGNTTRTVCYENGSLDILKASVKDSGKFTCIASNAAGEATAPVELVVNPSPHFDPKLDPDPGPSDIPTSIKSNASGGQSRSDQQRVSVSDLTSGSATIRWPPQNHIPGVRMYQIQYNSSSDDILIYRMIPANHKYFLLSDLASSREYELCVLAVYDDGITALTGTKLVGCVSFSTETEYGRCHSIRDQFLGGTMIIIIGGIIVASVLVFIFILLMKYKLHSNHYKQKAAARHANVCSQTNGGGGGGGANALPPSSSSAGQGGGTNKNSQPSSSTEGMGGASLRGTTVVDLNPTHDDDVISQ
;
A
#
# COMPACT_ATOMS: atom_id res chain seq x y z
N MET A 1 70.88 20.45 -58.74
CA MET A 1 69.66 19.63 -58.66
C MET A 1 69.14 19.82 -57.24
N ASP A 2 68.90 21.07 -56.80
CA ASP A 2 68.93 21.40 -55.36
C ASP A 2 67.89 22.42 -54.88
N ASP A 3 67.04 22.98 -55.75
CA ASP A 3 66.07 24.02 -55.34
C ASP A 3 64.65 23.50 -55.07
N VAL A 4 64.35 22.23 -55.33
CA VAL A 4 63.02 21.65 -55.06
C VAL A 4 62.89 21.19 -53.59
N SER A 5 63.98 21.11 -52.84
CA SER A 5 64.00 20.61 -51.46
C SER A 5 63.69 21.70 -50.40
N LEU A 6 63.84 22.98 -50.74
CA LEU A 6 63.71 24.09 -49.78
C LEU A 6 62.26 24.59 -49.60
N LEU A 7 61.38 24.35 -50.59
CA LEU A 7 59.96 24.75 -50.55
C LEU A 7 59.03 23.64 -50.03
N VAL A 8 59.43 22.37 -50.12
CA VAL A 8 58.59 21.24 -49.71
C VAL A 8 58.56 21.09 -48.19
N ARG A 9 59.66 21.37 -47.48
CA ARG A 9 59.75 21.28 -46.02
C ARG A 9 58.78 22.22 -45.26
N PRO A 10 58.70 23.53 -45.57
CA PRO A 10 57.76 24.42 -44.88
C PRO A 10 56.30 24.13 -45.24
N LEU A 11 56.02 23.68 -46.46
CA LEU A 11 54.67 23.25 -46.86
C LEU A 11 54.23 21.95 -46.16
N LEU A 12 55.13 20.99 -46.01
CA LEU A 12 54.84 19.75 -45.28
C LEU A 12 54.64 20.01 -43.78
N LEU A 13 55.44 20.92 -43.20
CA LEU A 13 55.27 21.38 -41.81
C LEU A 13 53.96 22.13 -41.62
N LEU A 14 53.57 23.00 -42.55
CA LEU A 14 52.28 23.69 -42.52
C LEU A 14 51.11 22.70 -42.66
N PHE A 15 51.24 21.69 -43.51
CA PHE A 15 50.23 20.65 -43.69
C PHE A 15 50.12 19.75 -42.46
N LEU A 16 51.25 19.38 -41.83
CA LEU A 16 51.28 18.67 -40.55
C LEU A 16 50.71 19.53 -39.41
N LEU A 17 51.01 20.84 -39.37
CA LEU A 17 50.47 21.74 -38.36
C LEU A 17 48.95 21.91 -38.53
N LEU A 18 48.48 22.04 -39.78
CA LEU A 18 47.05 22.10 -40.11
C LEU A 18 46.35 20.78 -39.82
N PHE A 19 47.00 19.63 -40.07
CA PHE A 19 46.47 18.31 -39.74
C PHE A 19 46.41 18.06 -38.23
N VAL A 20 47.39 18.55 -37.47
CA VAL A 20 47.41 18.55 -35.99
C VAL A 20 46.36 19.52 -35.43
N LEU A 21 46.18 20.70 -36.03
CA LEU A 21 45.12 21.66 -35.70
C LEU A 21 43.72 21.15 -36.04
N SER A 22 43.57 20.32 -37.07
CA SER A 22 42.30 19.66 -37.43
C SER A 22 42.05 18.34 -36.69
N SER A 23 43.06 17.78 -36.01
CA SER A 23 42.95 16.57 -35.18
C SER A 23 43.02 16.86 -33.67
N LEU A 24 43.16 18.13 -33.28
CA LEU A 24 42.70 18.57 -31.96
C LEU A 24 41.21 18.23 -31.88
N PRO A 25 40.77 17.43 -30.88
CA PRO A 25 39.35 17.19 -30.70
C PRO A 25 38.71 18.57 -30.56
N SER A 26 37.82 18.90 -31.49
CA SER A 26 36.94 20.05 -31.35
C SER A 26 36.24 19.83 -30.01
N GLY A 27 36.65 20.57 -28.97
CA GLY A 27 36.05 20.44 -27.65
C GLY A 27 34.56 20.60 -27.84
N SER A 28 33.81 19.51 -27.66
CA SER A 28 32.36 19.51 -27.72
C SER A 28 31.91 20.69 -26.86
N ALA A 29 31.26 21.69 -27.45
CA ALA A 29 30.77 22.81 -26.67
C ALA A 29 29.80 22.25 -25.62
N MET A 30 30.26 22.19 -24.37
CA MET A 30 29.53 21.52 -23.29
C MET A 30 28.14 22.13 -23.16
N LEU A 31 27.12 21.29 -23.21
CA LEU A 31 25.74 21.75 -23.24
C LEU A 31 25.29 22.05 -21.81
N CYS A 32 25.03 23.33 -21.52
CA CYS A 32 24.50 23.77 -20.25
C CYS A 32 23.08 24.35 -20.40
N PRO A 33 22.07 23.83 -19.70
CA PRO A 33 20.72 24.40 -19.74
C PRO A 33 20.68 25.83 -19.19
N LYS A 34 19.88 26.71 -19.82
CA LYS A 34 19.84 28.16 -19.50
C LYS A 34 19.56 28.52 -18.04
N ARG A 35 18.83 27.66 -17.31
CA ARG A 35 18.45 27.89 -15.91
C ARG A 35 19.40 27.19 -14.93
N CYS A 36 20.37 26.44 -15.43
CA CYS A 36 21.27 25.64 -14.63
C CYS A 36 22.68 26.25 -14.62
N THR A 37 23.45 25.88 -13.62
CA THR A 37 24.89 26.18 -13.52
C THR A 37 25.64 24.89 -13.81
N CYS A 38 26.60 24.93 -14.73
CA CYS A 38 27.42 23.77 -15.06
C CYS A 38 28.87 24.02 -14.66
N GLN A 39 29.46 23.03 -14.01
CA GLN A 39 30.83 23.07 -13.52
C GLN A 39 31.64 21.98 -14.20
N ASN A 40 32.76 22.36 -14.81
CA ASN A 40 33.73 21.42 -15.38
C ASN A 40 34.90 21.30 -14.41
N LEU A 41 34.92 20.23 -13.62
CA LEU A 41 35.96 19.90 -12.65
C LEU A 41 36.59 18.59 -13.11
N LEU A 42 37.55 18.62 -14.04
CA LEU A 42 38.15 17.38 -14.55
C LEU A 42 38.55 16.45 -13.39
N PRO A 43 38.11 15.17 -13.38
CA PRO A 43 37.49 14.45 -14.50
C PRO A 43 35.95 14.51 -14.60
N SER A 44 35.24 15.20 -13.72
CA SER A 44 33.76 15.19 -13.64
C SER A 44 33.09 16.48 -14.15
N TYR A 45 32.04 16.30 -14.95
CA TYR A 45 31.15 17.38 -15.38
C TYR A 45 29.87 17.36 -14.52
N THR A 46 29.56 18.49 -13.86
CA THR A 46 28.44 18.60 -12.92
C THR A 46 27.42 19.62 -13.41
N VAL A 47 26.13 19.25 -13.41
CA VAL A 47 25.02 20.12 -13.79
C VAL A 47 24.11 20.37 -12.58
N LEU A 48 24.01 21.64 -12.18
CA LEU A 48 23.29 22.10 -10.99
C LEU A 48 22.06 22.92 -11.41
N CYS A 49 20.87 22.40 -11.17
CA CYS A 49 19.59 23.06 -11.50
C CYS A 49 18.68 23.25 -10.28
N ALA A 50 19.24 23.33 -9.07
CA ALA A 50 18.46 23.41 -7.85
C ALA A 50 17.65 24.72 -7.74
N LYS A 51 16.37 24.65 -7.32
CA LYS A 51 15.51 25.83 -7.07
C LYS A 51 15.27 26.73 -8.30
N THR A 52 15.18 26.14 -9.48
CA THR A 52 15.05 26.87 -10.76
C THR A 52 13.62 26.91 -11.30
N GLY A 53 12.68 26.26 -10.60
CA GLY A 53 11.27 26.19 -10.94
C GLY A 53 11.01 25.34 -12.17
N LEU A 54 11.81 24.29 -12.38
CA LEU A 54 11.65 23.38 -13.51
C LEU A 54 10.38 22.54 -13.36
N LEU A 55 9.58 22.51 -14.42
CA LEU A 55 8.38 21.66 -14.52
C LEU A 55 8.71 20.28 -15.13
N PHE A 56 9.85 20.17 -15.80
CA PHE A 56 10.34 18.97 -16.47
C PHE A 56 11.87 18.97 -16.50
N VAL A 57 12.47 17.79 -16.67
CA VAL A 57 13.92 17.65 -16.86
C VAL A 57 14.36 18.40 -18.13
N PRO A 58 15.33 19.32 -18.06
CA PRO A 58 15.79 20.07 -19.22
C PRO A 58 16.28 19.14 -20.35
N PRO A 59 15.87 19.35 -21.61
CA PRO A 59 16.24 18.45 -22.71
C PRO A 59 17.71 18.58 -23.16
N ASN A 60 18.35 19.71 -22.87
CA ASN A 60 19.69 20.06 -23.37
C ASN A 60 20.76 19.86 -22.28
N ILE A 61 20.72 18.72 -21.60
CA ILE A 61 21.75 18.33 -20.62
C ILE A 61 22.85 17.57 -21.38
N ASP A 62 24.10 17.89 -21.07
CA ASP A 62 25.24 17.16 -21.62
C ASP A 62 25.21 15.68 -21.18
N ARG A 63 25.39 14.76 -22.12
CA ARG A 63 25.34 13.32 -21.85
C ARG A 63 26.59 12.80 -21.12
N GLN A 64 27.66 13.59 -21.07
CA GLN A 64 28.87 13.31 -20.30
C GLN A 64 28.78 13.79 -18.84
N THR A 65 27.62 14.26 -18.39
CA THR A 65 27.39 14.68 -17.00
C THR A 65 27.60 13.52 -16.04
N ALA A 66 28.50 13.70 -15.07
CA ALA A 66 28.77 12.75 -14.00
C ALA A 66 27.90 12.98 -12.76
N GLU A 67 27.49 14.23 -12.52
CA GLU A 67 26.61 14.58 -11.41
C GLU A 67 25.50 15.53 -11.85
N LEU A 68 24.25 15.14 -11.64
CA LEU A 68 23.07 15.91 -12.04
C LEU A 68 22.19 16.19 -10.82
N ARG A 69 22.10 17.48 -10.43
CA ARG A 69 21.27 17.93 -9.31
C ARG A 69 20.04 18.71 -9.79
N LEU A 70 18.87 18.11 -9.68
CA LEU A 70 17.57 18.67 -10.07
C LEU A 70 16.64 18.92 -8.86
N MET A 71 17.20 19.05 -7.66
CA MET A 71 16.43 19.18 -6.42
C MET A 71 15.66 20.51 -6.27
N ASP A 72 14.62 20.51 -5.44
CA ASP A 72 13.78 21.69 -5.16
C ASP A 72 13.16 22.30 -6.44
N ASN A 73 12.53 21.46 -7.27
CA ASN A 73 11.82 21.87 -8.47
C ASN A 73 10.37 21.35 -8.46
N PHE A 74 9.67 21.41 -9.59
CA PHE A 74 8.27 21.02 -9.73
C PHE A 74 8.11 19.95 -10.82
N ILE A 75 9.10 19.08 -10.98
CA ILE A 75 9.06 17.99 -11.96
C ILE A 75 7.99 16.99 -11.52
N THR A 76 7.13 16.56 -12.44
CA THR A 76 6.02 15.62 -12.13
C THR A 76 6.21 14.23 -12.70
N THR A 77 6.95 14.11 -13.81
CA THR A 77 7.08 12.86 -14.56
C THR A 77 8.50 12.71 -15.09
N LEU A 78 9.06 11.51 -14.94
CA LEU A 78 10.35 11.12 -15.52
C LEU A 78 10.13 10.23 -16.73
N ARG A 79 10.82 10.51 -17.84
CA ARG A 79 10.70 9.78 -19.10
C ARG A 79 12.06 9.24 -19.49
N HIS A 80 12.09 8.12 -20.22
CA HIS A 80 13.33 7.54 -20.77
C HIS A 80 14.22 8.58 -21.49
N ARG A 81 13.65 9.40 -22.38
CA ARG A 81 14.40 10.46 -23.10
C ARG A 81 15.07 11.52 -22.21
N ASP A 82 14.62 11.69 -20.97
CA ASP A 82 15.16 12.70 -20.07
C ASP A 82 16.60 12.32 -19.68
N PHE A 83 16.85 11.02 -19.44
CA PHE A 83 18.15 10.48 -19.00
C PHE A 83 18.81 9.54 -20.02
N ALA A 84 18.24 9.41 -21.22
CA ALA A 84 18.78 8.55 -22.27
C ALA A 84 20.24 8.86 -22.59
N ASN A 85 21.03 7.81 -22.79
CA ASN A 85 22.47 7.84 -23.13
C ASN A 85 23.36 8.60 -22.12
N MET A 86 22.97 8.71 -20.84
CA MET A 86 23.81 9.34 -19.80
C MET A 86 24.65 8.31 -19.05
N SER A 87 25.47 7.53 -19.76
CA SER A 87 26.21 6.40 -19.18
C SER A 87 27.26 6.82 -18.14
N SER A 88 27.79 8.05 -18.23
CA SER A 88 28.79 8.56 -17.27
C SER A 88 28.18 9.10 -15.97
N LEU A 89 26.85 9.09 -15.81
CA LEU A 89 26.18 9.68 -14.66
C LEU A 89 26.34 8.79 -13.44
N ILE A 90 26.97 9.34 -12.39
CA ILE A 90 27.29 8.65 -11.13
C ILE A 90 26.27 9.02 -10.05
N HIS A 91 25.92 10.31 -9.96
CA HIS A 91 24.99 10.83 -8.94
C HIS A 91 23.82 11.58 -9.57
N LEU A 92 22.60 11.16 -9.23
CA LEU A 92 21.36 11.80 -9.67
C LEU A 92 20.51 12.21 -8.46
N THR A 93 20.28 13.51 -8.31
CA THR A 93 19.44 14.05 -7.24
C THR A 93 18.15 14.67 -7.79
N LEU A 94 17.02 14.05 -7.47
CA LEU A 94 15.66 14.48 -7.83
C LEU A 94 14.81 14.83 -6.60
N SER A 95 15.46 14.98 -5.44
CA SER A 95 14.85 15.29 -4.16
C SER A 95 13.95 16.53 -4.17
N ARG A 96 12.87 16.52 -3.38
CA ARG A 96 11.96 17.67 -3.21
C ARG A 96 11.41 18.18 -4.55
N ASN A 97 10.82 17.27 -5.31
CA ASN A 97 10.04 17.57 -6.51
C ASN A 97 8.56 17.17 -6.29
N THR A 98 7.77 17.14 -7.36
CA THR A 98 6.39 16.66 -7.33
C THR A 98 6.22 15.40 -8.17
N ILE A 99 7.25 14.56 -8.24
CA ILE A 99 7.29 13.40 -9.13
C ILE A 99 6.28 12.38 -8.64
N SER A 100 5.28 12.11 -9.47
CA SER A 100 4.24 11.11 -9.19
C SER A 100 4.31 9.92 -10.14
N GLN A 101 5.08 10.02 -11.23
CA GLN A 101 5.20 8.97 -12.25
C GLN A 101 6.63 8.85 -12.77
N ILE A 102 7.16 7.63 -12.75
CA ILE A 102 8.36 7.23 -13.46
C ILE A 102 7.88 6.41 -14.66
N ARG A 103 8.28 6.75 -15.88
CA ARG A 103 7.95 5.91 -17.04
C ARG A 103 8.84 4.66 -17.05
N PRO A 104 8.36 3.52 -17.57
CA PRO A 104 9.18 2.33 -17.74
C PRO A 104 10.52 2.65 -18.42
N TYR A 105 11.60 2.04 -17.94
CA TYR A 105 12.95 2.19 -18.47
C TYR A 105 13.49 3.63 -18.40
N ALA A 106 12.95 4.49 -17.53
CA ALA A 106 13.40 5.88 -17.39
C ALA A 106 14.90 5.99 -17.09
N PHE A 107 15.47 4.99 -16.40
CA PHE A 107 16.87 4.96 -15.96
C PHE A 107 17.72 3.88 -16.64
N ALA A 108 17.20 3.21 -17.68
CA ALA A 108 17.83 2.02 -18.27
C ALA A 108 19.27 2.23 -18.78
N ASP A 109 19.62 3.45 -19.20
CA ASP A 109 20.95 3.76 -19.73
C ASP A 109 21.95 4.21 -18.65
N LEU A 110 21.53 4.32 -17.39
CA LEU A 110 22.31 4.85 -16.27
C LEU A 110 23.17 3.77 -15.58
N GLN A 111 23.97 3.06 -16.36
CA GLN A 111 24.69 1.86 -15.90
C GLN A 111 25.76 2.14 -14.84
N ASP A 112 26.38 3.32 -14.83
CA ASP A 112 27.39 3.72 -13.84
C ASP A 112 26.79 4.51 -12.65
N LEU A 113 25.45 4.56 -12.52
CA LEU A 113 24.81 5.32 -11.46
C LEU A 113 25.01 4.63 -10.11
N HIS A 114 25.61 5.36 -9.17
CA HIS A 114 25.89 4.88 -7.82
C HIS A 114 24.87 5.39 -6.80
N ALA A 115 24.34 6.60 -6.99
CA ALA A 115 23.40 7.20 -6.05
C ALA A 115 22.19 7.82 -6.76
N LEU A 116 21.00 7.39 -6.35
CA LEU A 116 19.71 7.90 -6.82
C LEU A 116 18.89 8.42 -5.64
N HIS A 117 18.65 9.73 -5.63
CA HIS A 117 17.82 10.37 -4.63
C HIS A 117 16.47 10.78 -5.24
N LEU A 118 15.41 10.17 -4.75
CA LEU A 118 14.01 10.42 -5.11
C LEU A 118 13.18 10.85 -3.88
N ASP A 119 13.84 11.27 -2.80
CA ASP A 119 13.19 11.67 -1.56
C ASP A 119 12.27 12.90 -1.69
N ALA A 120 11.26 12.99 -0.82
CA ALA A 120 10.31 14.10 -0.79
C ALA A 120 9.63 14.32 -2.15
N ASN A 121 9.05 13.25 -2.71
CA ASN A 121 8.28 13.25 -3.95
C ASN A 121 6.85 12.72 -3.70
N ARG A 122 6.14 12.31 -4.76
CA ARG A 122 4.74 11.85 -4.71
C ARG A 122 4.57 10.48 -5.35
N LEU A 123 5.60 9.64 -5.29
CA LEU A 123 5.57 8.29 -5.84
C LEU A 123 4.60 7.43 -5.01
N THR A 124 3.74 6.67 -5.69
CA THR A 124 2.73 5.83 -5.02
C THR A 124 3.06 4.35 -5.09
N SER A 125 3.73 3.88 -6.14
CA SER A 125 4.09 2.47 -6.31
C SER A 125 5.34 2.33 -7.17
N LEU A 126 6.03 1.20 -7.06
CA LEU A 126 7.19 0.86 -7.87
C LEU A 126 6.98 -0.49 -8.56
N ASP A 127 7.24 -0.53 -9.87
CA ASP A 127 7.22 -1.74 -10.69
C ASP A 127 8.62 -2.18 -11.11
N ASP A 128 8.72 -3.37 -11.72
CA ASP A 128 9.97 -3.99 -12.17
C ASP A 128 10.72 -3.17 -13.23
N SER A 129 10.02 -2.27 -13.92
CA SER A 129 10.56 -1.50 -15.05
C SER A 129 11.13 -0.15 -14.64
N HIS A 130 10.78 0.36 -13.46
CA HIS A 130 11.16 1.71 -13.03
C HIS A 130 12.66 1.85 -12.82
N PHE A 131 13.31 0.87 -12.17
CA PHE A 131 14.74 0.91 -11.83
C PHE A 131 15.60 -0.04 -12.65
N GLN A 132 15.03 -0.62 -13.70
CA GLN A 132 15.77 -1.49 -14.60
C GLN A 132 16.97 -0.76 -15.23
N GLY A 133 18.11 -1.43 -15.28
CA GLY A 133 19.39 -0.95 -15.82
C GLY A 133 20.36 -0.37 -14.78
N LEU A 134 19.94 -0.19 -13.52
CA LEU A 134 20.74 0.41 -12.45
C LEU A 134 21.72 -0.57 -11.77
N VAL A 135 22.55 -1.25 -12.56
CA VAL A 135 23.38 -2.40 -12.09
C VAL A 135 24.43 -2.05 -11.04
N ASN A 136 24.94 -0.82 -11.03
CA ASN A 136 25.98 -0.36 -10.09
C ASN A 136 25.44 0.51 -8.94
N LEU A 137 24.12 0.50 -8.71
CA LEU A 137 23.50 1.35 -7.70
C LEU A 137 23.92 0.93 -6.28
N ARG A 138 24.36 1.90 -5.48
CA ARG A 138 24.78 1.71 -4.08
C ARG A 138 23.84 2.39 -3.10
N HIS A 139 23.30 3.55 -3.48
CA HIS A 139 22.42 4.35 -2.61
C HIS A 139 21.10 4.63 -3.31
N LEU A 140 20.01 4.14 -2.71
CA LEU A 140 18.64 4.39 -3.18
C LEU A 140 17.83 5.05 -2.07
N ILE A 141 17.55 6.34 -2.25
CA ILE A 141 16.83 7.14 -1.25
C ILE A 141 15.43 7.46 -1.77
N LEU A 142 14.42 6.83 -1.17
CA LEU A 142 13.00 6.95 -1.50
C LEU A 142 12.16 7.53 -0.34
N ALA A 143 12.84 8.07 0.68
CA ALA A 143 12.23 8.66 1.86
C ALA A 143 11.15 9.69 1.53
N ASN A 144 10.12 9.79 2.37
CA ASN A 144 9.09 10.84 2.27
C ASN A 144 8.39 10.84 0.89
N ASN A 145 7.88 9.67 0.50
CA ASN A 145 7.01 9.49 -0.66
C ASN A 145 5.62 9.01 -0.19
N GLN A 146 4.83 8.44 -1.08
CA GLN A 146 3.49 7.90 -0.78
C GLN A 146 3.41 6.42 -1.19
N LEU A 147 4.54 5.71 -1.14
CA LEU A 147 4.65 4.33 -1.59
C LEU A 147 3.77 3.43 -0.72
N HIS A 148 2.89 2.65 -1.35
CA HIS A 148 2.08 1.63 -0.68
C HIS A 148 2.37 0.22 -1.21
N SER A 149 3.07 0.09 -2.35
CA SER A 149 3.48 -1.19 -2.93
C SER A 149 4.78 -1.06 -3.72
N ILE A 150 5.61 -2.10 -3.64
CA ILE A 150 6.83 -2.27 -4.43
C ILE A 150 6.80 -3.70 -4.97
N SER A 151 6.95 -3.83 -6.29
CA SER A 151 7.02 -5.14 -6.95
C SER A 151 8.27 -5.92 -6.56
N GLU A 152 8.20 -7.25 -6.53
CA GLU A 152 9.30 -8.13 -6.14
C GLU A 152 10.56 -7.94 -7.00
N GLY A 153 10.38 -7.67 -8.31
CA GLY A 153 11.47 -7.46 -9.26
C GLY A 153 12.04 -6.04 -9.27
N ALA A 154 11.49 -5.10 -8.51
CA ALA A 154 11.91 -3.69 -8.56
C ALA A 154 13.37 -3.44 -8.14
N PHE A 155 13.96 -4.35 -7.36
CA PHE A 155 15.35 -4.25 -6.87
C PHE A 155 16.30 -5.29 -7.48
N GLN A 156 15.84 -6.06 -8.46
CA GLN A 156 16.55 -7.24 -8.98
C GLN A 156 17.95 -6.92 -9.57
N ASP A 157 18.11 -5.75 -10.19
CA ASP A 157 19.32 -5.40 -10.94
C ASP A 157 20.52 -5.01 -10.04
N PHE A 158 20.29 -4.69 -8.77
CA PHE A 158 21.33 -4.18 -7.84
C PHE A 158 21.39 -4.93 -6.51
N LEU A 159 21.02 -6.21 -6.51
CA LEU A 159 21.03 -7.04 -5.30
C LEU A 159 22.42 -7.15 -4.65
N GLU A 160 23.48 -7.20 -5.46
CA GLU A 160 24.86 -7.36 -4.99
C GLU A 160 25.56 -6.03 -4.67
N THR A 161 25.04 -4.91 -5.17
CA THR A 161 25.71 -3.61 -5.17
C THR A 161 25.11 -2.62 -4.17
N LEU A 162 23.83 -2.76 -3.82
CA LEU A 162 23.14 -1.83 -2.93
C LEU A 162 23.71 -1.87 -1.50
N GLU A 163 24.03 -0.69 -0.96
CA GLU A 163 24.62 -0.49 0.36
C GLU A 163 23.69 0.29 1.30
N ASP A 164 22.87 1.18 0.76
CA ASP A 164 21.97 2.04 1.53
C ASP A 164 20.59 2.12 0.87
N LEU A 165 19.58 1.64 1.59
CA LEU A 165 18.19 1.67 1.17
C LEU A 165 17.36 2.44 2.20
N ASP A 166 16.80 3.56 1.78
CA ASP A 166 15.93 4.40 2.60
C ASP A 166 14.50 4.44 2.02
N LEU A 167 13.59 3.76 2.70
CA LEU A 167 12.15 3.71 2.42
C LEU A 167 11.34 4.46 3.50
N SER A 168 11.99 5.29 4.31
CA SER A 168 11.36 5.97 5.44
C SER A 168 10.20 6.89 5.02
N TYR A 169 9.26 7.17 5.92
CA TYR A 169 8.12 8.08 5.67
C TYR A 169 7.35 7.73 4.39
N ASN A 170 6.88 6.49 4.30
CA ASN A 170 6.02 6.01 3.23
C ASN A 170 4.73 5.38 3.83
N ASN A 171 3.91 4.75 2.99
CA ASN A 171 2.65 4.12 3.40
C ASN A 171 2.73 2.58 3.23
N MET A 172 3.91 2.00 3.39
CA MET A 172 4.14 0.58 3.13
C MET A 172 3.50 -0.30 4.21
N VAL A 173 2.59 -1.19 3.82
CA VAL A 173 1.99 -2.20 4.71
C VAL A 173 2.79 -3.49 4.70
N ASP A 174 3.30 -3.87 3.53
CA ASP A 174 4.19 -4.99 3.32
C ASP A 174 5.30 -4.59 2.36
N ILE A 175 6.41 -5.34 2.37
CA ILE A 175 7.61 -5.07 1.59
C ILE A 175 8.01 -6.38 0.88
N PRO A 176 8.64 -6.36 -0.30
CA PRO A 176 9.19 -7.56 -0.92
C PRO A 176 10.37 -8.13 -0.10
N TRP A 177 10.03 -8.81 1.00
CA TRP A 177 10.97 -9.36 1.98
C TRP A 177 11.95 -10.32 1.34
N ASP A 178 11.47 -11.22 0.48
CA ASP A 178 12.31 -12.19 -0.24
C ASP A 178 13.42 -11.49 -1.02
N THR A 179 13.09 -10.41 -1.74
CA THR A 179 14.07 -9.59 -2.46
C THR A 179 15.02 -8.86 -1.50
N ILE A 180 14.52 -8.31 -0.39
CA ILE A 180 15.36 -7.65 0.62
C ILE A 180 16.36 -8.61 1.25
N SER A 181 15.97 -9.87 1.47
CA SER A 181 16.85 -10.90 2.05
C SER A 181 18.08 -11.21 1.20
N LEU A 182 18.03 -10.85 -0.10
CA LEU A 182 19.10 -11.05 -1.08
C LEU A 182 20.06 -9.86 -1.17
N LEU A 183 19.80 -8.75 -0.47
CA LEU A 183 20.64 -7.54 -0.48
C LEU A 183 21.91 -7.70 0.36
N VAL A 184 22.77 -8.65 0.01
CA VAL A 184 23.96 -9.07 0.78
C VAL A 184 24.99 -7.96 1.06
N SER A 185 24.96 -6.87 0.29
CA SER A 185 25.86 -5.73 0.49
C SER A 185 25.28 -4.60 1.34
N VAL A 186 24.01 -4.70 1.78
CA VAL A 186 23.34 -3.61 2.49
C VAL A 186 23.97 -3.36 3.86
N ASN A 187 24.29 -2.09 4.12
CA ASN A 187 24.83 -1.60 5.39
C ASN A 187 23.76 -0.88 6.21
N THR A 188 22.89 -0.13 5.55
CA THR A 188 21.80 0.63 6.19
C THR A 188 20.48 0.32 5.51
N LEU A 189 19.49 -0.07 6.31
CA LEU A 189 18.12 -0.28 5.90
C LEU A 189 17.20 0.56 6.79
N SER A 190 16.60 1.59 6.20
CA SER A 190 15.69 2.50 6.91
C SER A 190 14.25 2.29 6.43
N LEU A 191 13.40 1.81 7.34
CA LEU A 191 12.00 1.48 7.12
C LEU A 191 11.08 2.27 8.07
N ASP A 192 11.60 3.29 8.74
CA ASP A 192 10.87 4.03 9.75
C ASP A 192 9.69 4.82 9.18
N HIS A 193 8.68 5.09 10.01
CA HIS A 193 7.48 5.84 9.63
C HIS A 193 6.77 5.23 8.41
N ASN A 194 6.47 3.94 8.50
CA ASN A 194 5.65 3.19 7.55
C ASN A 194 4.45 2.54 8.27
N LEU A 195 3.78 1.59 7.62
CA LEU A 195 2.63 0.87 8.14
C LEU A 195 2.88 -0.65 8.24
N ILE A 196 4.15 -1.05 8.34
CA ILE A 196 4.57 -2.46 8.29
C ILE A 196 4.00 -3.22 9.49
N GLU A 197 3.28 -4.31 9.26
CA GLU A 197 2.58 -5.06 10.31
C GLU A 197 3.41 -6.20 10.90
N SER A 198 4.24 -6.85 10.08
CA SER A 198 5.04 -8.00 10.47
C SER A 198 6.37 -8.04 9.73
N VAL A 199 7.32 -8.79 10.31
CA VAL A 199 8.61 -9.12 9.71
C VAL A 199 8.70 -10.65 9.67
N PRO A 200 9.03 -11.28 8.52
CA PRO A 200 9.22 -12.72 8.44
C PRO A 200 10.42 -13.20 9.26
N GLU A 201 10.36 -14.44 9.77
CA GLU A 201 11.46 -15.03 10.53
C GLU A 201 12.68 -15.28 9.65
N GLY A 202 13.88 -14.97 10.17
CA GLY A 202 15.15 -15.23 9.47
C GLY A 202 15.41 -14.36 8.25
N ILE A 203 14.58 -13.33 7.98
CA ILE A 203 14.70 -12.54 6.75
C ILE A 203 16.02 -11.76 6.65
N PHE A 204 16.67 -11.47 7.77
CA PHE A 204 17.91 -10.73 7.82
C PHE A 204 19.14 -11.64 7.95
N SER A 205 18.96 -12.98 7.92
CA SER A 205 20.02 -13.95 8.21
C SER A 205 21.26 -13.77 7.33
N ASN A 206 21.06 -13.36 6.07
CA ASN A 206 22.10 -13.24 5.04
C ASN A 206 22.71 -11.83 4.96
N LEU A 207 22.16 -10.84 5.69
CA LEU A 207 22.58 -9.43 5.61
C LEU A 207 23.79 -9.17 6.52
N HIS A 208 24.89 -9.86 6.28
CA HIS A 208 26.06 -9.85 7.17
C HIS A 208 26.78 -8.51 7.30
N LYS A 209 26.56 -7.57 6.37
CA LYS A 209 27.13 -6.22 6.42
C LYS A 209 26.21 -5.20 7.09
N LEU A 210 24.99 -5.58 7.46
CA LEU A 210 24.00 -4.66 8.02
C LEU A 210 24.50 -4.09 9.35
N ALA A 211 24.68 -2.78 9.36
CA ALA A 211 25.15 -2.01 10.50
C ALA A 211 24.03 -1.14 11.13
N ARG A 212 22.97 -0.83 10.36
CA ARG A 212 21.81 -0.09 10.87
C ARG A 212 20.51 -0.62 10.27
N LEU A 213 19.56 -0.94 11.15
CA LEU A 213 18.19 -1.29 10.82
C LEU A 213 17.24 -0.39 11.61
N ASP A 214 16.52 0.49 10.94
CA ASP A 214 15.51 1.35 11.56
C ASP A 214 14.10 0.92 11.15
N MET A 215 13.30 0.52 12.12
CA MET A 215 11.89 0.13 11.95
C MET A 215 10.97 0.97 12.85
N THR A 216 11.43 2.14 13.30
CA THR A 216 10.69 3.03 14.19
C THR A 216 9.35 3.46 13.58
N SER A 217 8.32 3.68 14.39
CA SER A 217 7.01 4.20 13.95
C SER A 217 6.35 3.35 12.85
N ASN A 218 6.24 2.04 13.07
CA ASN A 218 5.52 1.10 12.20
C ASN A 218 4.29 0.50 12.91
N LYS A 219 3.73 -0.59 12.38
CA LYS A 219 2.62 -1.37 12.97
C LYS A 219 3.07 -2.73 13.49
N LEU A 220 4.35 -2.88 13.78
CA LEU A 220 4.92 -4.15 14.23
C LEU A 220 4.38 -4.53 15.60
N LYS A 221 3.74 -5.69 15.66
CA LYS A 221 3.33 -6.30 16.94
C LYS A 221 4.49 -7.07 17.57
N LYS A 222 5.33 -7.69 16.75
CA LYS A 222 6.50 -8.45 17.21
C LYS A 222 7.66 -8.31 16.23
N ILE A 223 8.85 -8.59 16.71
CA ILE A 223 10.06 -8.75 15.91
C ILE A 223 10.52 -10.18 16.12
N PRO A 224 10.60 -11.00 15.07
CA PRO A 224 11.03 -12.38 15.21
C PRO A 224 12.51 -12.45 15.58
N PRO A 225 12.94 -13.50 16.29
CA PRO A 225 14.36 -13.75 16.51
C PRO A 225 15.05 -13.98 15.16
N ASP A 226 16.23 -13.38 15.00
CA ASP A 226 17.07 -13.54 13.81
C ASP A 226 18.52 -13.80 14.26
N PRO A 227 19.24 -14.73 13.61
CA PRO A 227 20.67 -14.94 13.89
C PRO A 227 21.52 -13.67 13.82
N LEU A 228 21.12 -12.69 13.00
CA LEU A 228 21.74 -11.38 12.92
C LEU A 228 21.77 -10.67 14.29
N PHE A 229 20.68 -10.75 15.06
CA PHE A 229 20.57 -10.09 16.36
C PHE A 229 21.37 -10.81 17.46
N LEU A 230 21.62 -12.12 17.30
CA LEU A 230 22.37 -12.95 18.26
C LEU A 230 23.89 -12.83 18.11
N ARG A 231 24.38 -12.44 16.93
CA ARG A 231 25.82 -12.37 16.61
C ARG A 231 26.51 -11.11 17.11
N ILE A 232 25.80 -10.24 17.82
CA ILE A 232 26.23 -8.86 18.03
C ILE A 232 26.23 -8.53 19.52
N PRO A 233 27.32 -7.98 20.06
CA PRO A 233 27.23 -7.28 21.33
C PRO A 233 26.41 -6.01 21.07
N VAL A 234 25.11 -6.06 21.37
CA VAL A 234 24.18 -4.93 21.20
C VAL A 234 24.51 -3.87 22.25
N TYR A 235 25.67 -3.23 22.16
CA TYR A 235 26.01 -2.08 22.99
C TYR A 235 25.32 -0.86 22.39
N ALA A 236 24.23 -0.44 23.03
CA ALA A 236 23.65 0.87 22.81
C ALA A 236 24.71 1.95 23.11
N LYS A 237 25.16 2.60 22.05
CA LYS A 237 25.70 3.96 21.94
C LYS A 237 26.41 4.58 23.15
N MET A 238 27.37 3.90 23.76
CA MET A 238 28.44 4.61 24.46
C MET A 238 29.26 5.35 23.40
N LYS A 239 29.49 6.67 23.56
CA LYS A 239 30.44 7.44 22.74
C LYS A 239 31.76 6.66 22.64
N GLY A 240 31.99 5.97 21.52
CA GLY A 240 33.11 5.03 21.33
C GLY A 240 32.76 3.56 21.10
N SER A 241 31.51 3.20 20.77
CA SER A 241 31.15 1.83 20.36
C SER A 241 32.09 1.30 19.25
N PRO A 242 32.53 0.03 19.30
CA PRO A 242 33.30 -0.56 18.21
C PRO A 242 32.46 -0.54 16.92
N LEU A 243 33.12 -0.29 15.79
CA LEU A 243 32.53 -0.15 14.44
C LEU A 243 31.79 -1.42 13.91
N THR A 244 31.54 -2.41 14.76
CA THR A 244 31.06 -3.76 14.43
C THR A 244 29.69 -4.10 15.04
N ALA A 245 28.99 -3.15 15.67
CA ALA A 245 27.68 -3.41 16.30
C ALA A 245 26.51 -2.87 15.47
N LEU A 246 25.54 -3.73 15.16
CA LEU A 246 24.27 -3.35 14.54
C LEU A 246 23.47 -2.42 15.45
N VAL A 247 23.03 -1.31 14.88
CA VAL A 247 22.06 -0.40 15.49
C VAL A 247 20.67 -0.79 15.02
N LEU A 248 19.90 -1.40 15.91
CA LEU A 248 18.47 -1.70 15.71
C LEU A 248 17.62 -0.63 16.39
N SER A 249 16.65 -0.03 15.68
CA SER A 249 15.67 0.89 16.25
C SER A 249 14.25 0.38 15.95
N PHE A 250 13.38 0.31 16.97
CA PHE A 250 12.01 -0.20 16.80
C PHE A 250 10.97 0.52 17.66
N GLY A 251 11.30 1.71 18.18
CA GLY A 251 10.36 2.53 18.96
C GLY A 251 9.13 2.94 18.16
N GLY A 252 8.07 3.39 18.84
CA GLY A 252 6.84 3.84 18.17
C GLY A 252 6.02 2.74 17.49
N ASN A 253 6.29 1.46 17.77
CA ASN A 253 5.51 0.32 17.30
C ASN A 253 4.47 -0.13 18.35
N PRO A 254 3.30 -0.64 17.93
CA PRO A 254 2.28 -1.19 18.83
C PRO A 254 2.66 -2.61 19.30
N LEU A 255 3.76 -2.73 20.06
CA LEU A 255 4.32 -4.02 20.46
C LEU A 255 3.33 -4.84 21.30
N HIS A 256 3.22 -6.13 20.98
CA HIS A 256 2.52 -7.13 21.76
C HIS A 256 3.53 -7.89 22.63
N CYS A 257 3.63 -7.46 23.88
CA CYS A 257 4.64 -7.90 24.84
C CYS A 257 4.24 -9.20 25.53
N ASN A 258 4.29 -10.29 24.79
CA ASN A 258 4.16 -11.66 25.31
C ASN A 258 5.52 -12.38 25.25
N CYS A 259 5.54 -13.69 25.48
CA CYS A 259 6.77 -14.48 25.45
C CYS A 259 7.55 -14.42 24.12
N GLU A 260 6.93 -14.06 22.99
CA GLU A 260 7.63 -13.96 21.69
C GLU A 260 8.65 -12.82 21.65
N LEU A 261 8.52 -11.81 22.51
CA LEU A 261 9.47 -10.70 22.63
C LEU A 261 10.48 -10.87 23.77
N VAL A 262 10.45 -11.99 24.49
CA VAL A 262 11.35 -12.22 25.64
C VAL A 262 12.82 -12.21 25.23
N TRP A 263 13.14 -12.73 24.03
CA TRP A 263 14.51 -12.74 23.50
C TRP A 263 15.02 -11.31 23.28
N LEU A 264 14.15 -10.41 22.81
CA LEU A 264 14.46 -9.00 22.58
C LEU A 264 14.66 -8.28 23.92
N ARG A 265 13.83 -8.61 24.91
CA ARG A 265 13.95 -8.09 26.28
C ARG A 265 15.26 -8.48 26.96
N ARG A 266 15.84 -9.64 26.64
CA ARG A 266 17.13 -10.10 27.17
C ARG A 266 18.33 -9.31 26.63
N LEU A 267 18.15 -8.50 25.59
CA LEU A 267 19.21 -7.62 25.07
C LEU A 267 19.48 -6.46 26.04
N THR A 268 20.74 -6.04 26.15
CA THR A 268 21.13 -4.87 26.95
C THR A 268 21.08 -3.62 26.07
N ARG A 269 20.17 -2.68 26.33
CA ARG A 269 19.98 -1.50 25.48
C ARG A 269 19.72 -0.23 26.28
N GLU A 270 19.99 0.93 25.66
CA GLU A 270 19.50 2.23 26.14
C GLU A 270 18.00 2.32 25.85
N ASP A 271 17.25 2.93 26.76
CA ASP A 271 15.81 3.18 26.63
C ASP A 271 15.54 4.18 25.49
N ASP A 272 14.99 3.70 24.37
CA ASP A 272 14.47 4.54 23.26
C ASP A 272 12.94 4.75 23.39
N LEU A 273 12.41 4.63 24.62
CA LEU A 273 11.01 4.82 24.98
C LEU A 273 10.03 3.87 24.25
N GLU A 274 10.49 2.68 23.89
CA GLU A 274 9.64 1.64 23.32
C GLU A 274 8.53 1.27 24.31
N THR A 275 7.30 1.08 23.82
CA THR A 275 6.11 0.95 24.67
C THR A 275 5.28 -0.23 24.21
N CYS A 276 4.79 -1.02 25.17
CA CYS A 276 3.87 -2.13 24.90
C CYS A 276 2.45 -1.60 24.64
N ALA A 277 1.80 -2.09 23.59
CA ALA A 277 0.39 -1.80 23.29
C ALA A 277 -0.54 -2.89 23.83
N SER A 278 -0.08 -4.13 23.88
CA SER A 278 -0.79 -5.30 24.41
C SER A 278 0.19 -6.25 25.11
N PRO A 279 -0.27 -7.17 25.97
CA PRO A 279 -1.64 -7.33 26.47
C PRO A 279 -2.06 -6.19 27.42
N LYS A 280 -3.32 -6.17 27.87
CA LYS A 280 -3.91 -5.01 28.59
C LYS A 280 -3.17 -4.66 29.88
N GLU A 281 -2.55 -5.66 30.50
CA GLU A 281 -1.79 -5.58 31.76
C GLU A 281 -0.46 -4.85 31.57
N LEU A 282 0.09 -4.88 30.35
CA LEU A 282 1.36 -4.25 29.97
C LEU A 282 1.17 -3.02 29.07
N ALA A 283 -0.05 -2.76 28.60
CA ALA A 283 -0.36 -1.64 27.74
C ALA A 283 0.05 -0.30 28.37
N GLY A 284 0.85 0.48 27.64
CA GLY A 284 1.36 1.78 28.05
C GLY A 284 2.62 1.75 28.92
N LYS A 285 3.10 0.56 29.33
CA LYS A 285 4.39 0.42 30.03
C LYS A 285 5.55 0.49 29.03
N TYR A 286 6.67 1.06 29.47
CA TYR A 286 7.91 1.06 28.68
C TYR A 286 8.51 -0.35 28.63
N PHE A 287 8.86 -0.82 27.43
CA PHE A 287 9.29 -2.18 27.13
C PHE A 287 10.41 -2.68 28.05
N TRP A 288 11.46 -1.89 28.24
CA TRP A 288 12.62 -2.28 29.04
C TRP A 288 12.39 -2.25 30.55
N THR A 289 11.37 -1.50 31.01
CA THR A 289 11.02 -1.43 32.44
C THR A 289 10.27 -2.68 32.92
N ILE A 290 9.67 -3.44 32.00
CA ILE A 290 8.94 -4.67 32.29
C ILE A 290 9.95 -5.78 32.58
N LYS A 291 9.70 -6.57 33.62
CA LYS A 291 10.55 -7.70 33.96
C LYS A 291 10.34 -8.85 32.98
N GLU A 292 11.37 -9.68 32.81
CA GLU A 292 11.32 -10.81 31.87
C GLU A 292 10.17 -11.79 32.17
N ASP A 293 9.88 -12.04 33.45
CA ASP A 293 8.81 -12.95 33.90
C ASP A 293 7.39 -12.42 33.66
N GLU A 294 7.23 -11.13 33.35
CA GLU A 294 5.95 -10.55 32.94
C GLU A 294 5.62 -10.80 31.46
N PHE A 295 6.59 -11.23 30.63
CA PHE A 295 6.37 -11.58 29.22
C PHE A 295 5.84 -13.03 29.10
N VAL A 296 4.53 -13.19 29.29
CA VAL A 296 3.85 -14.49 29.31
C VAL A 296 3.06 -14.73 28.02
N CYS A 297 3.01 -15.99 27.57
CA CYS A 297 2.10 -16.45 26.52
C CYS A 297 1.05 -17.39 27.10
N GLU A 298 -0.14 -17.42 26.51
CA GLU A 298 -1.22 -18.32 26.87
C GLU A 298 -1.34 -19.47 25.87
N PRO A 299 -1.33 -20.75 26.32
CA PRO A 299 -1.45 -21.89 25.42
C PRO A 299 -2.80 -21.89 24.70
N PRO A 300 -2.88 -22.52 23.52
CA PRO A 300 -4.10 -22.51 22.73
C PRO A 300 -5.21 -23.28 23.43
N MET A 301 -6.44 -22.79 23.32
CA MET A 301 -7.64 -23.45 23.79
C MET A 301 -8.68 -23.49 22.66
N ILE A 302 -9.10 -24.69 22.26
CA ILE A 302 -10.13 -24.89 21.23
C ILE A 302 -11.51 -24.63 21.87
N THR A 303 -12.15 -23.52 21.47
CA THR A 303 -13.42 -23.08 22.05
C THR A 303 -14.63 -23.65 21.33
N ARG A 304 -14.53 -23.86 20.01
CA ARG A 304 -15.61 -24.41 19.17
C ARG A 304 -15.02 -25.29 18.09
N HIS A 305 -15.58 -26.49 17.91
CA HIS A 305 -15.20 -27.37 16.81
C HIS A 305 -16.40 -28.23 16.38
N THR A 306 -16.35 -28.75 15.15
CA THR A 306 -17.27 -29.80 14.71
C THR A 306 -16.87 -31.11 15.40
N SER A 307 -17.73 -31.72 16.20
CA SER A 307 -17.40 -33.00 16.86
C SER A 307 -17.66 -34.22 15.96
N LYS A 308 -18.80 -34.21 15.26
CA LYS A 308 -19.19 -35.27 14.33
C LYS A 308 -20.01 -34.70 13.17
N MET A 309 -19.81 -35.22 11.95
CA MET A 309 -20.50 -34.79 10.74
C MET A 309 -20.83 -35.99 9.84
N PHE A 310 -22.02 -35.97 9.25
CA PHE A 310 -22.50 -36.99 8.32
C PHE A 310 -22.80 -36.34 6.97
N VAL A 311 -22.27 -36.91 5.89
CA VAL A 311 -22.43 -36.40 4.53
C VAL A 311 -22.60 -37.54 3.54
N MET A 312 -23.25 -37.28 2.42
CA MET A 312 -23.30 -38.22 1.30
C MET A 312 -22.06 -38.06 0.42
N GLU A 313 -21.65 -39.14 -0.22
CA GLU A 313 -20.58 -39.10 -1.21
C GLU A 313 -20.89 -38.08 -2.32
N GLY A 314 -19.89 -37.25 -2.64
CA GLY A 314 -20.00 -36.18 -3.62
C GLY A 314 -20.43 -34.82 -3.05
N GLN A 315 -20.87 -34.74 -1.79
CA GLN A 315 -21.21 -33.47 -1.15
C GLN A 315 -19.98 -32.73 -0.63
N GLU A 316 -20.11 -31.41 -0.51
CA GLU A 316 -19.14 -30.55 0.15
C GLU A 316 -19.28 -30.62 1.68
N VAL A 317 -18.15 -30.64 2.39
CA VAL A 317 -18.07 -30.75 3.85
C VAL A 317 -17.31 -29.57 4.41
N SER A 318 -17.77 -28.95 5.49
CA SER A 318 -17.04 -27.91 6.21
C SER A 318 -16.82 -28.29 7.67
N LEU A 319 -15.56 -28.55 8.03
CA LEU A 319 -15.14 -28.86 9.39
C LEU A 319 -14.61 -27.59 10.05
N ARG A 320 -15.24 -27.17 11.15
CA ARG A 320 -14.85 -25.93 11.84
C ARG A 320 -13.98 -26.24 13.03
N CYS A 321 -12.95 -25.42 13.25
CA CYS A 321 -12.16 -25.42 14.46
C CYS A 321 -11.76 -23.98 14.79
N LYS A 322 -12.17 -23.51 15.96
CA LYS A 322 -11.86 -22.17 16.46
C LYS A 322 -11.16 -22.26 17.79
N SER A 323 -9.97 -21.71 17.85
CA SER A 323 -9.12 -21.63 19.03
C SER A 323 -8.94 -20.18 19.48
N ILE A 324 -8.53 -20.01 20.73
CA ILE A 324 -8.05 -18.75 21.31
C ILE A 324 -6.73 -19.02 22.02
N GLY A 325 -5.90 -18.01 22.18
CA GLY A 325 -4.61 -18.09 22.86
C GLY A 325 -3.84 -16.79 22.65
N ASP A 326 -2.72 -16.63 23.36
CA ASP A 326 -1.77 -15.54 23.16
C ASP A 326 -0.37 -16.14 22.95
N PRO A 327 0.22 -16.03 21.74
CA PRO A 327 -0.29 -15.38 20.55
C PRO A 327 -1.51 -16.08 19.95
N GLU A 328 -2.21 -15.42 19.03
CA GLU A 328 -3.34 -16.02 18.31
C GLU A 328 -2.89 -17.32 17.60
N PRO A 329 -3.51 -18.47 17.91
CA PRO A 329 -3.00 -19.77 17.48
C PRO A 329 -3.33 -20.08 16.02
N SER A 330 -2.33 -20.59 15.31
CA SER A 330 -2.48 -21.14 13.96
C SER A 330 -3.19 -22.50 14.00
N THR A 331 -4.09 -22.76 13.06
CA THR A 331 -4.88 -24.01 13.02
C THR A 331 -4.50 -24.86 11.82
N HIS A 332 -4.21 -26.13 12.08
CA HIS A 332 -3.84 -27.13 11.09
C HIS A 332 -4.73 -28.38 11.22
N TRP A 333 -4.89 -29.12 10.13
CA TRP A 333 -5.73 -30.32 10.11
C TRP A 333 -4.93 -31.56 9.76
N VAL A 334 -5.19 -32.65 10.48
CA VAL A 334 -4.63 -33.97 10.22
C VAL A 334 -5.75 -34.91 9.79
N SER A 335 -5.53 -35.61 8.68
CA SER A 335 -6.45 -36.59 8.12
C SER A 335 -6.47 -37.90 8.92
N PRO A 336 -7.46 -38.79 8.69
CA PRO A 336 -7.54 -40.08 9.37
C PRO A 336 -6.33 -41.00 9.17
N ASP A 337 -5.57 -40.83 8.08
CA ASP A 337 -4.33 -41.54 7.80
C ASP A 337 -3.08 -40.86 8.41
N GLY A 338 -3.25 -39.82 9.22
CA GLY A 338 -2.18 -39.15 9.96
C GLY A 338 -1.37 -38.14 9.15
N LYS A 339 -1.87 -37.70 7.99
CA LYS A 339 -1.18 -36.72 7.14
C LYS A 339 -1.69 -35.31 7.39
N LEU A 340 -0.79 -34.33 7.27
CA LEU A 340 -1.17 -32.92 7.31
C LEU A 340 -1.96 -32.56 6.05
N ILE A 341 -3.08 -31.86 6.23
CA ILE A 341 -3.94 -31.42 5.14
C ILE A 341 -3.55 -29.99 4.74
N GLY A 342 -3.18 -29.82 3.48
CA GLY A 342 -2.96 -28.53 2.85
C GLY A 342 -4.03 -28.18 1.82
N ASN A 343 -3.86 -27.03 1.18
CA ASN A 343 -4.72 -26.58 0.09
C ASN A 343 -4.45 -27.42 -1.16
N THR A 344 -5.48 -28.07 -1.68
CA THR A 344 -5.44 -28.90 -2.89
C THR A 344 -6.67 -28.61 -3.75
N THR A 345 -6.82 -29.30 -4.89
CA THR A 345 -8.04 -29.22 -5.72
C THR A 345 -9.28 -29.77 -5.03
N ARG A 346 -9.13 -30.45 -3.87
CA ARG A 346 -10.21 -31.11 -3.13
C ARG A 346 -10.41 -30.57 -1.72
N THR A 347 -9.37 -29.98 -1.12
CA THR A 347 -9.37 -29.50 0.27
C THR A 347 -8.93 -28.05 0.34
N VAL A 348 -9.60 -27.25 1.15
CA VAL A 348 -9.27 -25.83 1.38
C VAL A 348 -9.22 -25.57 2.87
N CYS A 349 -8.07 -25.16 3.38
CA CYS A 349 -7.86 -24.71 4.75
C CYS A 349 -7.94 -23.18 4.79
N TYR A 350 -8.71 -22.63 5.72
CA TYR A 350 -8.88 -21.19 5.91
C TYR A 350 -8.14 -20.68 7.14
N GLU A 351 -7.75 -19.40 7.13
CA GLU A 351 -7.15 -18.71 8.28
C GLU A 351 -8.06 -18.71 9.52
N ASN A 352 -9.38 -18.78 9.33
CA ASN A 352 -10.34 -18.91 10.43
C ASN A 352 -10.34 -20.30 11.11
N GLY A 353 -9.48 -21.21 10.66
CA GLY A 353 -9.32 -22.57 11.16
C GLY A 353 -10.26 -23.63 10.57
N SER A 354 -11.11 -23.26 9.61
CA SER A 354 -12.02 -24.21 8.94
C SER A 354 -11.31 -25.00 7.84
N LEU A 355 -11.76 -26.23 7.62
CA LEU A 355 -11.36 -27.10 6.53
C LEU A 355 -12.58 -27.48 5.69
N ASP A 356 -12.57 -27.09 4.43
CA ASP A 356 -13.57 -27.53 3.46
C ASP A 356 -13.04 -28.68 2.62
N ILE A 357 -13.86 -29.73 2.46
CA ILE A 357 -13.65 -30.84 1.53
C ILE A 357 -14.70 -30.69 0.44
N LEU A 358 -14.28 -30.22 -0.74
CA LEU A 358 -15.18 -29.83 -1.84
C LEU A 358 -16.01 -31.00 -2.39
N LYS A 359 -15.43 -32.21 -2.35
CA LYS A 359 -16.09 -33.45 -2.78
C LYS A 359 -15.73 -34.60 -1.84
N ALA A 360 -16.66 -34.96 -0.97
CA ALA A 360 -16.51 -36.07 -0.04
C ALA A 360 -16.46 -37.42 -0.78
N SER A 361 -15.50 -38.27 -0.41
CA SER A 361 -15.40 -39.67 -0.81
C SER A 361 -15.59 -40.56 0.41
N VAL A 362 -16.09 -41.79 0.20
CA VAL A 362 -16.18 -42.81 1.27
C VAL A 362 -14.82 -43.05 1.94
N LYS A 363 -13.71 -42.84 1.23
CA LYS A 363 -12.33 -42.93 1.77
C LYS A 363 -11.98 -41.86 2.80
N ASP A 364 -12.70 -40.73 2.81
CA ASP A 364 -12.49 -39.67 3.79
C ASP A 364 -13.15 -39.97 5.13
N SER A 365 -14.00 -41.00 5.19
CA SER A 365 -14.66 -41.40 6.44
C SER A 365 -13.62 -41.79 7.49
N GLY A 366 -13.66 -41.13 8.63
CA GLY A 366 -12.68 -41.32 9.69
C GLY A 366 -12.56 -40.15 10.66
N LYS A 367 -11.54 -40.22 11.51
CA LYS A 367 -11.27 -39.24 12.55
C LYS A 367 -10.23 -38.22 12.08
N PHE A 368 -10.70 -37.03 11.72
CA PHE A 368 -9.83 -35.87 11.53
C PHE A 368 -9.41 -35.30 12.89
N THR A 369 -8.27 -34.64 12.92
CA THR A 369 -7.81 -33.94 14.13
C THR A 369 -7.47 -32.51 13.78
N CYS A 370 -8.14 -31.56 14.42
CA CYS A 370 -7.73 -30.17 14.41
C CYS A 370 -6.60 -29.98 15.43
N ILE A 371 -5.52 -29.32 15.04
CA ILE A 371 -4.39 -28.95 15.88
C ILE A 371 -4.28 -27.43 15.85
N ALA A 372 -4.49 -26.80 17.01
CA ALA A 372 -4.24 -25.38 17.22
C ALA A 372 -2.91 -25.21 17.94
N SER A 373 -1.99 -24.41 17.38
CA SER A 373 -0.64 -24.24 17.91
C SER A 373 -0.24 -22.76 18.01
N ASN A 374 0.47 -22.41 19.08
CA ASN A 374 1.14 -21.12 19.25
C ASN A 374 2.46 -21.28 20.03
N ALA A 375 3.15 -20.18 20.33
CA ALA A 375 4.44 -20.19 21.03
C ALA A 375 4.39 -20.81 22.45
N ALA A 376 3.22 -20.90 23.10
CA ALA A 376 3.06 -21.51 24.42
C ALA A 376 2.73 -23.01 24.38
N GLY A 377 2.27 -23.56 23.24
CA GLY A 377 2.00 -24.98 23.10
C GLY A 377 0.97 -25.31 22.04
N GLU A 378 0.36 -26.50 22.16
CA GLU A 378 -0.60 -27.05 21.21
C GLU A 378 -1.84 -27.61 21.91
N ALA A 379 -2.99 -27.50 21.23
CA ALA A 379 -4.25 -28.11 21.64
C ALA A 379 -4.85 -28.86 20.46
N THR A 380 -5.45 -30.02 20.73
CA THR A 380 -6.01 -30.87 19.69
C THR A 380 -7.48 -31.19 19.95
N ALA A 381 -8.29 -31.20 18.89
CA ALA A 381 -9.69 -31.60 18.96
C ALA A 381 -10.02 -32.58 17.83
N PRO A 382 -10.54 -33.78 18.15
CA PRO A 382 -10.93 -34.75 17.15
C PRO A 382 -12.28 -34.42 16.52
N VAL A 383 -12.43 -34.77 15.24
CA VAL A 383 -13.63 -34.57 14.43
C VAL A 383 -13.94 -35.85 13.68
N GLU A 384 -15.09 -36.47 13.93
CA GLU A 384 -15.50 -37.69 13.25
C GLU A 384 -16.33 -37.36 11.99
N LEU A 385 -15.80 -37.68 10.81
CA LEU A 385 -16.52 -37.54 9.54
C LEU A 385 -17.00 -38.91 9.07
N VAL A 386 -18.29 -39.01 8.76
CA VAL A 386 -18.90 -40.22 8.19
C VAL A 386 -19.46 -39.89 6.82
N VAL A 387 -18.91 -40.53 5.79
CA VAL A 387 -19.36 -40.36 4.40
C VAL A 387 -20.15 -41.59 3.96
N ASN A 388 -21.43 -41.40 3.67
CA ASN A 388 -22.31 -42.47 3.21
C ASN A 388 -22.26 -42.58 1.67
N PRO A 389 -22.11 -43.78 1.10
CA PRO A 389 -22.10 -43.96 -0.34
C PRO A 389 -23.43 -43.52 -0.98
N SER A 390 -23.35 -42.89 -2.15
CA SER A 390 -24.55 -42.52 -2.91
C SER A 390 -25.28 -43.77 -3.40
N PRO A 391 -26.62 -43.88 -3.28
CA PRO A 391 -27.35 -45.02 -3.81
C PRO A 391 -27.18 -45.11 -5.33
N HIS A 392 -26.49 -46.14 -5.80
CA HIS A 392 -26.49 -46.54 -7.20
C HIS A 392 -27.83 -47.18 -7.53
N PHE A 393 -28.60 -46.58 -8.45
CA PHE A 393 -29.69 -47.26 -9.13
C PHE A 393 -29.08 -48.18 -10.20
N ASP A 394 -28.95 -49.47 -9.89
CA ASP A 394 -28.69 -50.51 -10.90
C ASP A 394 -29.99 -50.81 -11.66
N PRO A 395 -30.03 -50.66 -13.01
CA PRO A 395 -31.20 -51.04 -13.80
C PRO A 395 -31.15 -52.55 -14.10
N LYS A 396 -32.18 -53.31 -13.69
CA LYS A 396 -32.42 -54.69 -14.16
C LYS A 396 -33.84 -54.85 -14.69
N LEU A 397 -33.91 -55.18 -16.00
CA LEU A 397 -34.83 -56.02 -16.81
C LEU A 397 -36.15 -56.48 -16.16
N ASP A 398 -37.34 -56.57 -16.77
CA ASP A 398 -37.99 -56.38 -18.11
C ASP A 398 -39.49 -56.83 -17.88
N PRO A 399 -40.49 -56.91 -18.83
CA PRO A 399 -40.59 -56.47 -20.24
C PRO A 399 -41.91 -55.73 -20.66
N ASP A 400 -41.81 -55.21 -21.89
CA ASP A 400 -42.66 -54.48 -22.88
C ASP A 400 -44.11 -54.99 -23.22
N PRO A 401 -44.98 -54.30 -24.03
CA PRO A 401 -44.68 -53.91 -25.43
C PRO A 401 -45.30 -52.60 -26.02
N GLY A 402 -44.42 -51.72 -26.53
CA GLY A 402 -44.39 -51.05 -27.87
C GLY A 402 -45.61 -50.32 -28.48
N PRO A 403 -45.50 -49.78 -29.72
CA PRO A 403 -44.36 -49.23 -30.46
C PRO A 403 -44.57 -47.75 -30.90
N SER A 404 -43.54 -47.09 -31.45
CA SER A 404 -43.57 -46.27 -32.69
C SER A 404 -42.53 -45.13 -32.72
N ASP A 405 -41.46 -45.40 -33.48
CA ASP A 405 -40.83 -44.59 -34.54
C ASP A 405 -40.74 -43.04 -34.46
N ILE A 406 -39.49 -42.58 -34.56
CA ILE A 406 -38.93 -41.24 -34.84
C ILE A 406 -39.23 -40.89 -36.33
N PRO A 407 -39.52 -39.65 -36.84
CA PRO A 407 -38.68 -38.43 -36.71
C PRO A 407 -39.37 -37.02 -36.76
N THR A 408 -38.54 -36.02 -36.47
CA THR A 408 -38.70 -34.55 -36.63
C THR A 408 -39.19 -34.06 -38.00
N SER A 409 -40.11 -33.07 -38.01
CA SER A 409 -40.24 -32.01 -39.04
C SER A 409 -41.46 -31.11 -38.75
N ILE A 410 -41.26 -29.83 -38.40
CA ILE A 410 -42.32 -28.80 -38.51
C ILE A 410 -41.75 -27.55 -39.23
N LYS A 411 -42.03 -27.46 -40.53
CA LYS A 411 -42.54 -26.24 -41.18
C LYS A 411 -44.04 -26.51 -41.37
N SER A 412 -44.99 -25.62 -41.06
CA SER A 412 -45.36 -24.46 -41.89
C SER A 412 -46.51 -23.69 -41.24
N ASN A 413 -46.49 -22.36 -41.41
CA ASN A 413 -47.60 -21.45 -41.69
C ASN A 413 -49.02 -21.70 -41.13
N ALA A 414 -49.40 -20.76 -40.25
CA ALA A 414 -50.58 -19.90 -40.29
C ALA A 414 -51.82 -20.31 -41.11
N SER A 415 -52.97 -20.39 -40.43
CA SER A 415 -54.13 -19.52 -40.69
C SER A 415 -55.12 -19.59 -39.51
N GLY A 416 -55.90 -18.54 -39.34
CA GLY A 416 -56.61 -18.18 -38.11
C GLY A 416 -57.68 -19.18 -37.65
N GLY A 417 -58.24 -19.08 -36.46
CA GLY A 417 -58.26 -17.99 -35.49
C GLY A 417 -59.53 -18.15 -34.67
N GLN A 418 -59.43 -18.01 -33.34
CA GLN A 418 -60.49 -17.42 -32.52
C GLN A 418 -59.97 -17.22 -31.09
N SER A 419 -60.14 -16.00 -30.62
CA SER A 419 -59.62 -15.51 -29.35
C SER A 419 -60.47 -16.00 -28.17
N ARG A 420 -59.82 -16.45 -27.10
CA ARG A 420 -60.18 -16.12 -25.71
C ARG A 420 -59.02 -16.49 -24.76
N SER A 421 -58.66 -15.50 -23.93
CA SER A 421 -57.69 -15.45 -22.83
C SER A 421 -56.21 -15.70 -23.14
N ASP A 422 -55.60 -14.69 -23.74
CA ASP A 422 -54.17 -14.56 -24.02
C ASP A 422 -53.51 -13.69 -22.93
N GLN A 423 -53.32 -14.22 -21.71
CA GLN A 423 -52.80 -13.41 -20.58
C GLN A 423 -51.79 -14.08 -19.66
N GLN A 424 -51.11 -15.15 -20.07
CA GLN A 424 -50.06 -15.77 -19.24
C GLN A 424 -48.81 -16.19 -20.02
N ARG A 425 -48.23 -15.28 -20.81
CA ARG A 425 -46.91 -15.46 -21.43
C ARG A 425 -46.06 -14.20 -21.32
N VAL A 426 -44.74 -14.37 -21.37
CA VAL A 426 -43.77 -13.28 -21.45
C VAL A 426 -44.04 -12.51 -22.74
N SER A 427 -44.14 -11.18 -22.68
CA SER A 427 -44.46 -10.32 -23.81
C SER A 427 -43.46 -9.19 -23.95
N VAL A 428 -43.29 -8.69 -25.19
CA VAL A 428 -42.45 -7.55 -25.52
C VAL A 428 -43.34 -6.37 -25.86
N SER A 429 -42.98 -5.20 -25.36
CA SER A 429 -43.67 -3.92 -25.55
C SER A 429 -42.63 -2.82 -25.74
N ASP A 430 -43.03 -1.68 -26.32
CA ASP A 430 -42.17 -0.49 -26.44
C ASP A 430 -40.82 -0.80 -27.14
N LEU A 431 -40.90 -1.51 -28.26
CA LEU A 431 -39.77 -1.92 -29.09
C LEU A 431 -39.27 -0.77 -29.96
N THR A 432 -37.96 -0.54 -29.99
CA THR A 432 -37.30 0.46 -30.84
C THR A 432 -36.13 -0.17 -31.60
N SER A 433 -35.34 0.64 -32.30
CA SER A 433 -34.08 0.19 -32.93
C SER A 433 -32.99 -0.18 -31.92
N GLY A 434 -33.10 0.25 -30.65
CA GLY A 434 -32.07 0.04 -29.63
C GLY A 434 -32.57 -0.40 -28.25
N SER A 435 -33.87 -0.60 -28.07
CA SER A 435 -34.45 -1.01 -26.78
C SER A 435 -35.71 -1.84 -26.92
N ALA A 436 -36.00 -2.67 -25.91
CA ALA A 436 -37.23 -3.45 -25.81
C ALA A 436 -37.68 -3.59 -24.35
N THR A 437 -38.97 -3.41 -24.06
CA THR A 437 -39.52 -3.61 -22.71
C THR A 437 -40.16 -4.98 -22.58
N ILE A 438 -39.59 -5.85 -21.74
CA ILE A 438 -40.06 -7.20 -21.47
C ILE A 438 -41.02 -7.19 -20.28
N ARG A 439 -42.17 -7.85 -20.40
CA ARG A 439 -43.17 -7.98 -19.33
C ARG A 439 -43.53 -9.46 -19.13
N TRP A 440 -43.76 -9.87 -17.89
CA TRP A 440 -44.18 -11.25 -17.58
C TRP A 440 -45.27 -11.27 -16.51
N PRO A 441 -46.17 -12.28 -16.54
CA PRO A 441 -47.27 -12.36 -15.59
C PRO A 441 -46.77 -12.66 -14.16
N PRO A 442 -47.45 -12.14 -13.13
CA PRO A 442 -47.10 -12.40 -11.73
C PRO A 442 -47.23 -13.90 -11.42
N GLN A 443 -46.17 -14.49 -10.87
CA GLN A 443 -46.08 -15.92 -10.57
C GLN A 443 -46.65 -16.26 -9.20
N ASN A 444 -47.95 -16.11 -9.02
CA ASN A 444 -48.64 -16.41 -7.75
C ASN A 444 -48.60 -17.92 -7.38
N HIS A 445 -48.21 -18.79 -8.33
CA HIS A 445 -48.10 -20.24 -8.14
C HIS A 445 -46.69 -20.70 -7.74
N ILE A 446 -45.72 -19.79 -7.63
CA ILE A 446 -44.35 -20.09 -7.17
C ILE A 446 -44.17 -19.37 -5.82
N PRO A 447 -44.34 -20.06 -4.68
CA PRO A 447 -44.06 -19.44 -3.38
C PRO A 447 -42.56 -19.14 -3.25
N GLY A 448 -42.20 -17.97 -2.71
CA GLY A 448 -40.80 -17.66 -2.36
C GLY A 448 -39.88 -17.17 -3.48
N VAL A 449 -40.40 -16.59 -4.57
CA VAL A 449 -39.54 -15.98 -5.62
C VAL A 449 -38.69 -14.85 -5.04
N ARG A 450 -37.36 -14.99 -5.08
CA ARG A 450 -36.39 -14.00 -4.61
C ARG A 450 -35.98 -13.01 -5.71
N MET A 451 -35.88 -13.49 -6.95
CA MET A 451 -35.46 -12.70 -8.11
C MET A 451 -35.81 -13.41 -9.43
N TYR A 452 -35.84 -12.66 -10.53
CA TYR A 452 -35.97 -13.19 -11.88
C TYR A 452 -34.63 -13.11 -12.62
N GLN A 453 -34.27 -14.14 -13.37
CA GLN A 453 -33.12 -14.15 -14.26
C GLN A 453 -33.62 -14.06 -15.69
N ILE A 454 -33.20 -13.03 -16.42
CA ILE A 454 -33.48 -12.87 -17.84
C ILE A 454 -32.24 -13.32 -18.61
N GLN A 455 -32.39 -14.22 -19.56
CA GLN A 455 -31.34 -14.69 -20.45
C GLN A 455 -31.73 -14.34 -21.88
N TYR A 456 -30.82 -13.76 -22.67
CA TYR A 456 -31.08 -13.46 -24.06
C TYR A 456 -29.84 -13.64 -24.94
N ASN A 457 -30.08 -14.01 -26.19
CA ASN A 457 -29.06 -14.09 -27.22
C ASN A 457 -29.56 -13.43 -28.51
N SER A 458 -28.63 -12.90 -29.31
CA SER A 458 -28.89 -12.36 -30.64
C SER A 458 -28.61 -13.42 -31.70
N SER A 459 -29.31 -13.35 -32.83
CA SER A 459 -29.09 -14.23 -33.99
C SER A 459 -27.69 -14.16 -34.62
N SER A 460 -26.83 -13.24 -34.18
CA SER A 460 -25.47 -13.02 -34.71
C SER A 460 -24.36 -13.19 -33.66
N ASP A 461 -24.71 -13.41 -32.40
CA ASP A 461 -23.77 -13.62 -31.30
C ASP A 461 -23.99 -15.04 -30.73
N ASP A 462 -22.93 -15.79 -30.42
CA ASP A 462 -23.03 -17.12 -29.77
C ASP A 462 -22.97 -17.03 -28.23
N ILE A 463 -23.14 -15.83 -27.68
CA ILE A 463 -22.90 -15.53 -26.26
C ILE A 463 -24.23 -15.25 -25.56
N LEU A 464 -24.61 -16.12 -24.63
CA LEU A 464 -25.80 -15.96 -23.80
C LEU A 464 -25.57 -14.88 -22.72
N ILE A 465 -26.30 -13.77 -22.80
CA ILE A 465 -26.23 -12.69 -21.81
C ILE A 465 -27.33 -12.89 -20.78
N TYR A 466 -27.00 -12.77 -19.48
CA TYR A 466 -27.98 -12.85 -18.40
C TYR A 466 -28.02 -11.62 -17.50
N ARG A 467 -29.21 -11.30 -16.97
CA ARG A 467 -29.49 -10.18 -16.06
C ARG A 467 -30.37 -10.63 -14.90
N MET A 468 -30.03 -10.17 -13.70
CA MET A 468 -30.76 -10.48 -12.47
C MET A 468 -31.68 -9.32 -12.09
N ILE A 469 -32.97 -9.60 -11.97
CA ILE A 469 -34.04 -8.63 -11.72
C ILE A 469 -34.68 -8.89 -10.35
N PRO A 470 -34.84 -7.88 -9.49
CA PRO A 470 -35.49 -8.06 -8.19
C PRO A 470 -36.95 -8.53 -8.30
N ALA A 471 -37.41 -9.38 -7.38
CA ALA A 471 -38.75 -10.00 -7.44
C ALA A 471 -39.95 -9.03 -7.43
N ASN A 472 -39.75 -7.77 -7.02
CA ASN A 472 -40.79 -6.74 -7.05
C ASN A 472 -41.05 -6.15 -8.44
N HIS A 473 -40.16 -6.39 -9.41
CA HIS A 473 -40.31 -5.88 -10.78
C HIS A 473 -41.12 -6.84 -11.65
N LYS A 474 -42.07 -6.29 -12.41
CA LYS A 474 -42.96 -7.03 -13.34
C LYS A 474 -42.62 -6.81 -14.82
N TYR A 475 -41.63 -5.94 -15.07
CA TYR A 475 -41.13 -5.59 -16.37
C TYR A 475 -39.65 -5.22 -16.29
N PHE A 476 -38.94 -5.31 -17.40
CA PHE A 476 -37.55 -4.90 -17.53
C PHE A 476 -37.31 -4.21 -18.88
N LEU A 477 -36.66 -3.04 -18.86
CA LEU A 477 -36.24 -2.35 -20.07
C LEU A 477 -34.86 -2.85 -20.47
N LEU A 478 -34.78 -3.51 -21.62
CA LEU A 478 -33.53 -3.89 -22.24
C LEU A 478 -33.07 -2.76 -23.17
N SER A 479 -31.93 -2.14 -22.88
CA SER A 479 -31.29 -1.09 -23.69
C SER A 479 -30.08 -1.62 -24.45
N ASP A 480 -29.54 -0.80 -25.35
CA ASP A 480 -28.30 -1.08 -26.09
C ASP A 480 -28.38 -2.29 -27.03
N LEU A 481 -29.57 -2.55 -27.57
CA LEU A 481 -29.77 -3.57 -28.60
C LEU A 481 -29.26 -3.06 -29.95
N ALA A 482 -28.75 -3.97 -30.78
CA ALA A 482 -28.34 -3.63 -32.13
C ALA A 482 -29.56 -3.64 -33.06
N SER A 483 -29.72 -2.58 -33.85
CA SER A 483 -30.85 -2.42 -34.76
C SER A 483 -30.93 -3.52 -35.81
N SER A 484 -32.14 -3.84 -36.27
CA SER A 484 -32.40 -4.86 -37.29
C SER A 484 -31.88 -6.28 -36.94
N ARG A 485 -31.76 -6.62 -35.66
CA ARG A 485 -31.41 -7.97 -35.19
C ARG A 485 -32.59 -8.68 -34.54
N GLU A 486 -32.57 -10.01 -34.62
CA GLU A 486 -33.49 -10.90 -33.94
C GLU A 486 -32.87 -11.35 -32.61
N TYR A 487 -33.70 -11.38 -31.57
CA TYR A 487 -33.33 -11.74 -30.21
C TYR A 487 -34.28 -12.82 -29.69
N GLU A 488 -33.71 -13.83 -29.03
CA GLU A 488 -34.45 -14.82 -28.26
C GLU A 488 -34.17 -14.60 -26.77
N LEU A 489 -35.24 -14.45 -25.98
CA LEU A 489 -35.16 -14.10 -24.57
C LEU A 489 -36.02 -15.02 -23.72
N CYS A 490 -35.47 -15.55 -22.63
CA CYS A 490 -36.16 -16.36 -21.64
C CYS A 490 -36.09 -15.74 -20.24
N VAL A 491 -37.19 -15.83 -19.49
CA VAL A 491 -37.29 -15.39 -18.09
C VAL A 491 -37.37 -16.62 -17.18
N LEU A 492 -36.52 -16.69 -16.17
CA LEU A 492 -36.53 -17.73 -15.13
C LEU A 492 -36.82 -17.10 -13.76
N ALA A 493 -37.61 -17.77 -12.92
CA ALA A 493 -37.85 -17.40 -11.54
C ALA A 493 -36.88 -18.16 -10.63
N VAL A 494 -36.10 -17.44 -9.83
CA VAL A 494 -35.27 -18.00 -8.77
C VAL A 494 -36.07 -17.95 -7.48
N TYR A 495 -36.37 -19.12 -6.91
CA TYR A 495 -37.20 -19.25 -5.72
C TYR A 495 -36.54 -20.11 -4.65
N ASP A 496 -36.96 -19.91 -3.41
CA ASP A 496 -36.59 -20.75 -2.28
C ASP A 496 -37.65 -21.84 -2.13
N ASP A 497 -37.23 -23.10 -2.10
CA ASP A 497 -38.15 -24.23 -2.00
C ASP A 497 -38.78 -24.38 -0.61
N GLY A 498 -38.34 -23.60 0.37
CA GLY A 498 -38.90 -23.51 1.72
C GLY A 498 -38.70 -24.76 2.59
N ILE A 499 -38.10 -25.83 2.04
CA ILE A 499 -37.91 -27.11 2.72
C ILE A 499 -36.41 -27.41 2.90
N THR A 500 -35.56 -27.01 1.95
CA THR A 500 -34.11 -27.23 1.99
C THR A 500 -33.29 -25.94 2.04
N ALA A 501 -33.93 -24.77 1.91
CA ALA A 501 -33.30 -23.46 1.80
C ALA A 501 -32.32 -23.33 0.61
N LEU A 502 -32.35 -24.27 -0.35
CA LEU A 502 -31.61 -24.24 -1.60
C LEU A 502 -32.37 -23.38 -2.64
N THR A 503 -31.63 -22.61 -3.42
CA THR A 503 -32.19 -21.76 -4.49
C THR A 503 -32.48 -22.60 -5.74
N GLY A 504 -33.76 -22.76 -6.10
CA GLY A 504 -34.20 -23.42 -7.33
C GLY A 504 -34.55 -22.42 -8.45
N THR A 505 -34.44 -22.85 -9.71
CA THR A 505 -34.81 -22.04 -10.89
C THR A 505 -35.95 -22.69 -11.67
N LYS A 506 -36.99 -21.92 -12.03
CA LYS A 506 -38.12 -22.38 -12.85
C LYS A 506 -38.36 -21.48 -14.06
N LEU A 507 -38.53 -22.04 -15.25
CA LEU A 507 -38.81 -21.29 -16.47
C LEU A 507 -40.19 -20.60 -16.39
N VAL A 508 -40.22 -19.28 -16.56
CA VAL A 508 -41.44 -18.46 -16.60
C VAL A 508 -41.98 -18.34 -18.04
N GLY A 509 -41.08 -18.25 -19.03
CA GLY A 509 -41.42 -18.28 -20.45
C GLY A 509 -40.36 -17.63 -21.32
N CYS A 510 -40.48 -17.80 -22.64
CA CYS A 510 -39.56 -17.22 -23.62
C CYS A 510 -40.33 -16.43 -24.69
N VAL A 511 -39.66 -15.46 -25.30
CA VAL A 511 -40.18 -14.61 -26.38
C VAL A 511 -39.07 -14.28 -27.37
N SER A 512 -39.41 -14.33 -28.65
CA SER A 512 -38.53 -13.89 -29.74
C SER A 512 -39.05 -12.59 -30.33
N PHE A 513 -38.15 -11.64 -30.60
CA PHE A 513 -38.50 -10.35 -31.17
C PHE A 513 -37.36 -9.79 -32.02
N SER A 514 -37.70 -8.93 -32.99
CA SER A 514 -36.71 -8.31 -33.88
C SER A 514 -36.75 -6.79 -33.77
N THR A 515 -35.64 -6.16 -33.41
CA THR A 515 -35.53 -4.69 -33.26
C THR A 515 -35.82 -3.95 -34.56
N GLU A 516 -36.39 -2.75 -34.46
CA GLU A 516 -36.73 -1.94 -35.62
C GLU A 516 -35.47 -1.47 -36.39
N THR A 517 -35.66 -1.13 -37.67
CA THR A 517 -34.58 -0.59 -38.51
C THR A 517 -34.40 0.90 -38.18
N GLU A 518 -33.17 1.29 -37.87
CA GLU A 518 -32.84 2.70 -37.63
C GLU A 518 -32.80 3.44 -38.98
N TYR A 519 -33.89 4.13 -39.34
CA TYR A 519 -33.84 5.13 -40.40
C TYR A 519 -33.06 6.32 -39.88
N GLY A 520 -31.89 6.59 -40.47
CA GLY A 520 -31.07 7.76 -40.20
C GLY A 520 -31.85 9.05 -40.44
N ARG A 521 -32.62 9.50 -39.44
CA ARG A 521 -33.03 10.90 -39.31
C ARG A 521 -31.85 11.62 -38.71
N CYS A 522 -31.13 12.32 -39.59
CA CYS A 522 -30.14 13.31 -39.23
C CYS A 522 -30.79 14.36 -38.31
N HIS A 523 -30.71 14.15 -37.00
CA HIS A 523 -31.04 15.20 -36.05
C HIS A 523 -29.84 16.14 -35.98
N SER A 524 -30.03 17.32 -36.57
CA SER A 524 -29.19 18.50 -36.45
C SER A 524 -28.61 18.62 -35.03
N ILE A 525 -27.29 18.59 -34.96
CA ILE A 525 -26.48 19.00 -33.80
C ILE A 525 -26.84 20.46 -33.48
N ARG A 526 -27.86 20.69 -32.65
CA ARG A 526 -28.10 22.03 -32.10
C ARG A 526 -28.74 22.11 -30.71
N ASP A 527 -28.90 21.01 -29.97
CA ASP A 527 -29.47 21.08 -28.60
C ASP A 527 -28.62 20.48 -27.47
N GLN A 528 -27.35 20.14 -27.70
CA GLN A 528 -26.41 19.80 -26.61
C GLN A 528 -25.49 20.95 -26.18
N PHE A 529 -25.57 22.12 -26.82
CA PHE A 529 -24.61 23.22 -26.57
C PHE A 529 -24.96 24.17 -25.41
N LEU A 530 -26.11 24.00 -24.76
CA LEU A 530 -26.52 24.82 -23.60
C LEU A 530 -26.35 24.11 -22.25
N GLY A 531 -26.23 22.78 -22.22
CA GLY A 531 -25.99 22.02 -20.98
C GLY A 531 -24.51 21.97 -20.58
N GLY A 532 -23.62 21.71 -21.53
CA GLY A 532 -22.19 21.56 -21.26
C GLY A 532 -21.51 22.87 -20.84
N THR A 533 -21.91 24.00 -21.43
CA THR A 533 -21.38 25.33 -21.07
C THR A 533 -21.90 25.78 -19.70
N MET A 534 -23.17 25.52 -19.36
CA MET A 534 -23.71 25.80 -18.02
C MET A 534 -23.02 24.95 -16.94
N ILE A 535 -22.72 23.68 -17.20
CA ILE A 535 -21.99 22.82 -16.24
C ILE A 535 -20.56 23.30 -16.03
N ILE A 536 -19.86 23.73 -17.10
CA ILE A 536 -18.50 24.29 -16.99
C ILE A 536 -18.51 25.63 -16.25
N ILE A 537 -19.50 26.49 -16.50
CA ILE A 537 -19.62 27.80 -15.85
C ILE A 537 -19.98 27.64 -14.36
N ILE A 538 -20.95 26.79 -14.03
CA ILE A 538 -21.35 26.53 -12.64
C ILE A 538 -20.20 25.86 -11.87
N GLY A 539 -19.54 24.87 -12.49
CA GLY A 539 -18.35 24.23 -11.91
C GLY A 539 -17.20 25.21 -11.68
N GLY A 540 -16.94 26.12 -12.63
CA GLY A 540 -15.93 27.16 -12.51
C GLY A 540 -16.22 28.17 -11.39
N ILE A 541 -17.48 28.58 -11.22
CA ILE A 541 -17.89 29.50 -10.14
C ILE A 541 -17.73 28.84 -8.77
N ILE A 542 -18.07 27.56 -8.64
CA ILE A 542 -17.89 26.81 -7.39
C ILE A 542 -16.40 26.70 -7.04
N VAL A 543 -15.54 26.34 -8.00
CA VAL A 543 -14.09 26.24 -7.78
C VAL A 543 -13.49 27.61 -7.41
N ALA A 544 -13.89 28.67 -8.12
CA ALA A 544 -13.40 30.01 -7.82
C ALA A 544 -13.84 30.52 -6.43
N SER A 545 -15.09 30.27 -6.04
CA SER A 545 -15.62 30.66 -4.72
C SER A 545 -14.96 29.89 -3.58
N VAL A 546 -14.67 28.60 -3.76
CA VAL A 546 -13.89 27.81 -2.80
C VAL A 546 -12.46 28.32 -2.67
N LEU A 547 -11.80 28.65 -3.79
CA LEU A 547 -10.43 29.20 -3.76
C LEU A 547 -10.37 30.57 -3.08
N VAL A 548 -11.35 31.44 -3.32
CA VAL A 548 -11.45 32.74 -2.63
C VAL A 548 -11.68 32.53 -1.12
N PHE A 549 -12.53 31.58 -0.73
CA PHE A 549 -12.77 31.26 0.68
C PHE A 549 -11.51 30.73 1.37
N ILE A 550 -10.76 29.83 0.72
CA ILE A 550 -9.45 29.36 1.20
C ILE A 550 -8.47 30.52 1.33
N PHE A 551 -8.43 31.45 0.35
CA PHE A 551 -7.53 32.60 0.40
C PHE A 551 -7.89 33.56 1.55
N ILE A 552 -9.18 33.79 1.81
CA ILE A 552 -9.66 34.58 2.94
C ILE A 552 -9.25 33.92 4.26
N LEU A 553 -9.40 32.59 4.38
CA LEU A 553 -8.95 31.84 5.56
C LEU A 553 -7.43 31.94 5.76
N LEU A 554 -6.64 31.84 4.68
CA LEU A 554 -5.19 32.00 4.73
C LEU A 554 -4.78 33.44 5.10
N MET A 555 -5.48 34.46 4.60
CA MET A 555 -5.25 35.85 5.02
C MET A 555 -5.60 36.06 6.49
N LYS A 556 -6.73 35.52 6.97
CA LYS A 556 -7.14 35.59 8.37
C LYS A 556 -6.15 34.86 9.27
N TYR A 557 -5.65 33.70 8.84
CA TYR A 557 -4.60 32.95 9.53
C TYR A 557 -3.29 33.74 9.58
N LYS A 558 -2.89 34.39 8.49
CA LYS A 558 -1.67 35.21 8.43
C LYS A 558 -1.79 36.47 9.30
N LEU A 559 -2.97 37.10 9.38
CA LEU A 559 -3.26 38.20 10.30
C LEU A 559 -3.24 37.76 11.77
N HIS A 560 -3.82 36.60 12.10
CA HIS A 560 -3.75 36.04 13.46
C HIS A 560 -2.34 35.60 13.84
N SER A 561 -1.58 35.02 12.89
CA SER A 561 -0.19 34.62 13.08
C SER A 561 0.72 35.84 13.30
N ASN A 562 0.49 36.94 12.60
CA ASN A 562 1.23 38.19 12.82
C ASN A 562 0.93 38.81 14.20
N HIS A 563 -0.31 38.73 14.68
CA HIS A 563 -0.64 39.11 16.07
C HIS A 563 0.03 38.21 17.11
N TYR A 564 0.22 36.91 16.82
CA TYR A 564 0.97 35.99 17.68
C TYR A 564 2.48 36.28 17.66
N LYS A 565 3.06 36.62 16.49
CA LYS A 565 4.48 36.99 16.38
C LYS A 565 4.80 38.31 17.08
N GLN A 566 3.92 39.32 17.04
CA GLN A 566 4.11 40.54 17.83
C GLN A 566 3.99 40.29 19.34
N LYS A 567 3.11 39.38 19.78
CA LYS A 567 2.95 39.03 21.20
C LYS A 567 4.09 38.15 21.73
N ALA A 568 4.73 37.34 20.87
CA ALA A 568 5.92 36.56 21.18
C ALA A 568 7.21 37.40 21.17
N ALA A 569 7.35 38.36 20.25
CA ALA A 569 8.49 39.28 20.21
C ALA A 569 8.53 40.24 21.42
N ALA A 570 7.35 40.61 21.98
CA ALA A 570 7.27 41.42 23.20
C ALA A 570 7.60 40.66 24.50
N ARG A 571 7.76 39.32 24.45
CA ARG A 571 8.04 38.48 25.63
C ARG A 571 9.51 38.06 25.79
N HIS A 572 10.38 38.40 24.84
CA HIS A 572 11.79 37.98 24.83
C HIS A 572 12.78 39.17 24.78
N ALA A 573 12.47 40.25 25.51
CA ALA A 573 13.41 41.33 25.76
C ALA A 573 13.29 41.77 27.23
N ASN A 574 13.87 40.98 28.13
CA ASN A 574 14.30 41.39 29.48
C ASN A 574 14.99 40.21 30.17
N VAL A 575 16.24 39.92 29.79
CA VAL A 575 17.17 39.19 30.66
C VAL A 575 18.52 39.90 30.56
N CYS A 576 18.88 40.59 31.64
CA CYS A 576 20.18 41.21 31.85
C CYS A 576 21.22 40.14 32.17
N SER A 577 22.41 40.23 31.56
CA SER A 577 23.63 39.65 32.09
C SER A 577 24.70 40.73 32.16
N GLN A 578 25.15 41.02 33.38
CA GLN A 578 26.29 41.89 33.67
C GLN A 578 27.59 41.18 33.30
N THR A 579 28.49 41.84 32.57
CA THR A 579 29.93 41.71 32.72
C THR A 579 30.65 42.97 32.19
N ASN A 580 31.67 43.39 32.94
CA ASN A 580 32.50 44.58 32.76
C ASN A 580 33.38 44.56 31.49
N GLY A 581 33.65 45.74 30.94
CA GLY A 581 34.78 45.99 30.03
C GLY A 581 34.60 47.33 29.29
N GLY A 582 35.28 48.37 29.77
CA GLY A 582 35.13 49.74 29.27
C GLY A 582 35.96 50.10 28.04
N GLY A 583 35.79 51.37 27.60
CA GLY A 583 36.78 52.10 26.82
C GLY A 583 36.26 52.81 25.56
N GLY A 584 36.09 54.14 25.65
CA GLY A 584 36.12 55.10 24.53
C GLY A 584 34.81 55.25 23.73
N GLY A 585 34.30 56.43 23.36
CA GLY A 585 34.78 57.80 23.40
C GLY A 585 34.09 58.58 22.26
N GLY A 586 33.59 59.79 22.54
CA GLY A 586 32.97 60.75 21.59
C GLY A 586 31.44 60.62 21.51
N GLY A 587 30.61 61.57 21.97
CA GLY A 587 30.55 62.99 21.58
C GLY A 587 29.69 63.09 20.30
N ALA A 588 28.56 63.79 20.19
CA ALA A 588 28.02 64.93 20.92
C ALA A 588 26.51 65.10 20.60
N ASN A 589 25.80 65.88 21.43
CA ASN A 589 24.74 66.89 21.16
C ASN A 589 23.67 66.58 20.07
N ALA A 590 22.37 66.77 20.25
CA ALA A 590 21.66 67.79 21.02
C ALA A 590 20.17 67.41 21.21
N LEU A 591 19.60 68.04 22.23
CA LEU A 591 18.22 68.02 22.74
C LEU A 591 17.32 69.04 21.95
N PRO A 592 16.01 69.21 22.28
CA PRO A 592 14.87 69.11 21.37
C PRO A 592 14.24 70.49 21.02
N PRO A 593 12.95 70.60 20.61
CA PRO A 593 11.95 70.84 21.65
C PRO A 593 10.50 70.35 21.38
N SER A 594 9.84 70.01 22.51
CA SER A 594 8.48 70.37 22.97
C SER A 594 7.25 70.39 22.06
N SER A 595 6.15 69.80 22.56
CA SER A 595 4.86 70.45 22.95
C SER A 595 3.71 69.43 22.83
N SER A 596 3.22 68.89 23.96
CA SER A 596 2.07 69.36 24.76
C SER A 596 0.70 68.92 24.22
N SER A 597 0.00 68.08 24.97
CA SER A 597 -1.27 68.48 25.60
C SER A 597 -1.74 67.41 26.57
N ALA A 598 -2.06 67.88 27.77
CA ALA A 598 -2.69 67.16 28.86
C ALA A 598 -4.20 67.06 28.62
N GLY A 599 -4.81 66.01 29.15
CA GLY A 599 -6.26 65.87 29.30
C GLY A 599 -6.54 64.88 30.41
N GLN A 600 -6.73 65.42 31.61
CA GLN A 600 -6.94 64.71 32.88
C GLN A 600 -8.45 64.64 33.19
N GLY A 601 -8.90 63.52 33.77
CA GLY A 601 -10.23 63.32 34.36
C GLY A 601 -10.57 61.82 34.33
N GLY A 602 -10.75 61.06 35.41
CA GLY A 602 -11.22 61.37 36.76
C GLY A 602 -12.64 60.84 36.91
N GLY A 603 -12.84 59.69 37.58
CA GLY A 603 -14.18 59.30 38.11
C GLY A 603 -14.60 57.82 38.05
N THR A 604 -14.27 57.08 39.12
CA THR A 604 -15.15 56.21 39.95
C THR A 604 -15.99 55.03 39.40
N ASN A 605 -15.72 53.86 40.01
CA ASN A 605 -16.61 52.80 40.55
C ASN A 605 -17.63 52.05 39.67
N LYS A 606 -17.50 50.72 39.64
CA LYS A 606 -18.46 49.79 40.28
C LYS A 606 -17.96 48.34 40.40
N ASN A 607 -18.34 47.75 41.53
CA ASN A 607 -18.09 46.40 42.05
C ASN A 607 -18.53 45.26 41.12
N SER A 608 -17.83 44.12 41.22
CA SER A 608 -18.41 42.85 41.72
C SER A 608 -17.38 41.70 41.70
N GLN A 609 -16.83 41.38 42.88
CA GLN A 609 -16.52 40.01 43.32
C GLN A 609 -17.84 39.35 43.84
N PRO A 610 -17.94 38.05 44.19
CA PRO A 610 -16.95 37.18 44.87
C PRO A 610 -16.86 35.78 44.20
N SER A 611 -16.21 34.70 44.66
CA SER A 611 -15.74 34.13 45.95
C SER A 611 -14.90 32.90 45.55
N SER A 612 -13.64 32.67 45.95
CA SER A 612 -13.08 32.30 47.28
C SER A 612 -13.37 30.87 47.77
N SER A 613 -12.30 30.07 47.90
CA SER A 613 -11.96 29.07 48.96
C SER A 613 -10.97 28.07 48.32
N THR A 614 -9.64 28.03 48.55
CA THR A 614 -8.85 27.90 49.82
C THR A 614 -9.38 26.75 50.68
N GLU A 615 -8.63 25.71 51.04
CA GLU A 615 -7.39 25.60 51.85
C GLU A 615 -6.61 24.33 51.42
N GLY A 616 -5.27 24.21 51.47
CA GLY A 616 -4.38 24.23 52.64
C GLY A 616 -4.30 22.82 53.28
N MET A 617 -3.20 22.24 53.77
CA MET A 617 -1.79 22.60 53.92
C MET A 617 -1.08 21.38 54.56
N GLY A 618 0.25 21.24 54.38
CA GLY A 618 1.17 20.47 55.24
C GLY A 618 1.37 18.99 54.86
N GLY A 619 2.57 18.45 54.65
CA GLY A 619 3.92 18.87 55.00
C GLY A 619 4.41 18.19 56.28
N ALA A 620 5.23 17.14 56.17
CA ALA A 620 6.34 16.85 57.09
C ALA A 620 7.18 15.64 56.64
N SER A 621 8.49 15.83 56.76
CA SER A 621 9.62 14.91 56.55
C SER A 621 9.97 14.18 57.86
N LEU A 622 10.71 13.05 57.78
CA LEU A 622 11.81 12.60 58.67
C LEU A 622 12.37 11.24 58.15
N ARG A 623 13.66 11.12 57.77
CA ARG A 623 14.82 10.51 58.50
C ARG A 623 14.53 9.10 59.09
N GLY A 624 15.36 8.05 58.98
CA GLY A 624 16.74 7.81 58.53
C GLY A 624 17.25 6.48 59.14
N THR A 625 18.47 6.04 58.75
CA THR A 625 19.39 5.06 59.42
C THR A 625 18.98 3.57 59.46
N THR A 626 19.81 2.51 59.36
CA THR A 626 21.29 2.28 59.26
C THR A 626 21.58 0.79 58.92
N VAL A 627 22.65 0.54 58.14
CA VAL A 627 23.74 -0.48 58.22
C VAL A 627 23.52 -1.81 58.96
N VAL A 628 23.89 -2.95 58.33
CA VAL A 628 24.91 -3.96 58.79
C VAL A 628 25.33 -4.90 57.64
N ASP A 629 26.65 -5.00 57.43
CA ASP A 629 27.42 -5.96 56.62
C ASP A 629 27.36 -7.40 57.17
N LEU A 630 27.42 -8.41 56.31
CA LEU A 630 28.21 -9.64 56.50
C LEU A 630 28.49 -10.31 55.13
N ASN A 631 29.77 -10.42 54.79
CA ASN A 631 30.40 -11.24 53.74
C ASN A 631 31.25 -12.32 54.49
N PRO A 632 32.03 -13.22 53.86
CA PRO A 632 31.86 -14.14 52.71
C PRO A 632 32.29 -15.61 53.05
N THR A 633 32.06 -16.58 52.14
CA THR A 633 32.82 -17.87 52.03
C THR A 633 32.67 -18.43 50.60
N HIS A 634 33.75 -18.58 49.79
CA HIS A 634 34.50 -19.82 49.44
C HIS A 634 33.62 -20.93 48.81
N ASP A 635 33.90 -21.63 47.69
CA ASP A 635 35.12 -22.05 46.96
C ASP A 635 34.70 -22.41 45.50
N ASP A 636 35.45 -22.02 44.46
CA ASP A 636 36.43 -22.80 43.66
C ASP A 636 35.90 -24.00 42.81
N ASP A 637 36.43 -24.03 41.56
CA ASP A 637 36.65 -25.18 40.66
C ASP A 637 35.45 -25.86 39.94
N VAL A 638 35.50 -26.41 38.71
CA VAL A 638 36.40 -26.41 37.54
C VAL A 638 35.76 -27.34 36.48
N ILE A 639 36.08 -27.15 35.20
CA ILE A 639 36.06 -28.15 34.09
C ILE A 639 34.76 -28.51 33.33
N SER A 640 34.93 -28.38 32.01
CA SER A 640 34.27 -28.95 30.84
C SER A 640 33.51 -30.28 30.96
N GLN A 641 32.40 -30.36 30.20
CA GLN A 641 32.24 -31.29 29.08
C GLN A 641 31.26 -30.72 28.05
#